data_AF-E4Z2E2-F1
#
_entry.id   AF-E4Z2E2-F1
#
_cell.length_a   1.000
_cell.length_b   1.000
_cell.length_c   1.000
_cell.angle_alpha   90.00
_cell.angle_beta   90.00
_cell.angle_gamma   90.00
#
_symmetry.space_group_name_H-M   'P 1'
#
loop_
_entity.id
_entity.type
_entity.pdbx_description
1 polymer ?
#
loop_
_entity_poly.entity_id
_entity_poly.type
_entity_poly.pdbx_seq_one_letter_code
_entity_poly.pdbx_strand_id
1 'polypeptide(L)'
;MLTEFCFLAALTLNEDEREVLRVEIDEWVKCFLPKLERESTREEKCRLIASVERHEFENYYNAVKWRFCKFVGKNGIIFNEDKEELEKFKITSFQKKILRRNPSLKNVFLGRFEIKEETGFWKLDDELKNKIISEGGEAIIFLEKFGNLEAAVRIHIFDAFLFTMNFNANELKWKTNLISDFEKAENGEYTKDDKAVVPIHENVVKNFANIELFQIDDEDEEDCLVWITILEKCDGNVRNELKNENLDLEERKKIAKGLKNGFDYLKKVGIVHFDQKLENFLLLGGVVKICDFGLVKEETGRKSYRQIGYCRRGSKFRDSWALFSGSPGFSYQAQLTGNYGKEENYFYFLFCDWKTSWSLLYRPIDENERKIIDKIIQNCNIRNIRDKSHVIENITQIISLKNISNSFCLDDPNLTKSCQMSNLKQRMTKCVNLDIKNLTKNIMDQKWSNLCVPISVTTLLRFAMKNDLAFVDKMNNYTFDKILTTLTMIVYPRSLAGLNLNPKKEENQFQTNDIETILERICKKTYLRESGWEIIRTQGLSKPDKSTCNYEKVMLNENFVFSRPLSVTGAYFLPTRRIDGIDYAEEVFFHQMTLDRIENGEYILQNTQFTVNHPPVIKIKQTRPYYDSSSFVTNLFNQTGDNFYDDGVLKMKLVNETLFMNKNCWYLLPQAYSLTLKKK
;
A
#
# COMPACT_ATOMS: atom_id res chain seq x y z
N MET A 1 21.75 36.63 7.96
CA MET A 1 21.86 35.15 7.92
C MET A 1 21.35 34.43 9.17
N LEU A 2 21.92 34.50 10.39
CA LEU A 2 21.40 33.68 11.53
C LEU A 2 20.21 34.29 12.32
N THR A 3 19.96 35.60 12.27
CA THR A 3 18.93 36.28 13.08
C THR A 3 17.55 36.30 12.43
N GLU A 4 17.45 36.26 11.10
CA GLU A 4 16.18 36.47 10.36
C GLU A 4 15.32 35.19 10.28
N PHE A 5 15.94 34.01 10.33
CA PHE A 5 15.21 32.73 10.42
C PHE A 5 14.40 32.55 11.70
N CYS A 6 14.63 33.37 12.74
CA CYS A 6 13.79 33.40 13.93
C CYS A 6 12.31 33.70 13.61
N PHE A 7 12.04 34.35 12.47
CA PHE A 7 10.69 34.66 12.01
C PHE A 7 9.95 33.47 11.39
N LEU A 8 10.63 32.37 11.06
CA LEU A 8 10.05 31.22 10.36
C LEU A 8 8.86 30.59 11.11
N ALA A 9 8.88 30.64 12.45
CA ALA A 9 7.80 30.12 13.28
C ALA A 9 6.65 31.13 13.53
N ALA A 10 6.82 32.39 13.15
CA ALA A 10 5.84 33.44 13.38
C ALA A 10 4.62 33.27 12.45
N LEU A 11 3.42 33.35 13.03
CA LEU A 11 2.18 33.27 12.26
C LEU A 11 1.81 34.60 11.59
N THR A 12 2.36 35.70 12.07
CA THR A 12 2.10 37.05 11.56
C THR A 12 3.43 37.76 11.40
N LEU A 13 3.72 38.17 10.17
CA LEU A 13 4.87 39.00 9.79
C LEU A 13 4.36 40.16 8.94
N ASN A 14 5.02 41.31 9.02
CA ASN A 14 4.79 42.41 8.09
C ASN A 14 5.43 42.11 6.71
N GLU A 15 5.18 42.95 5.72
CA GLU A 15 5.63 42.71 4.34
C GLU A 15 7.17 42.67 4.22
N ASP A 16 7.87 43.61 4.88
CA ASP A 16 9.34 43.67 4.87
C ASP A 16 9.95 42.42 5.53
N GLU A 17 9.41 41.98 6.66
CA GLU A 17 9.85 40.76 7.36
C GLU A 17 9.67 39.51 6.51
N ARG A 18 8.56 39.41 5.77
CA ARG A 18 8.31 38.28 4.86
C ARG A 18 9.30 38.28 3.71
N GLU A 19 9.60 39.45 3.14
CA GLU A 19 10.51 39.55 2.02
C GLU A 19 11.94 39.19 2.43
N VAL A 20 12.41 39.68 3.57
CA VAL A 20 13.71 39.28 4.14
C VAL A 20 13.76 37.77 4.37
N LEU A 21 12.71 37.17 4.93
CA LEU A 21 12.67 35.73 5.17
C LEU A 21 12.66 34.92 3.87
N ARG A 22 11.97 35.38 2.82
CA ARG A 22 12.01 34.73 1.50
C ARG A 22 13.40 34.77 0.90
N VAL A 23 14.09 35.91 0.96
CA VAL A 23 15.47 36.05 0.46
C VAL A 23 16.40 35.05 1.17
N GLU A 24 16.31 34.94 2.49
CA GLU A 24 17.13 33.98 3.26
C GLU A 24 16.80 32.51 2.92
N ILE A 25 15.51 32.17 2.75
CA ILE A 25 15.11 30.82 2.28
C ILE A 25 15.63 30.56 0.87
N ASP A 26 15.53 31.52 -0.03
CA ASP A 26 15.96 31.38 -1.42
C ASP A 26 17.48 31.20 -1.52
N GLU A 27 18.27 31.92 -0.72
CA GLU A 27 19.72 31.70 -0.60
C GLU A 27 20.05 30.31 -0.02
N TRP A 28 19.30 29.86 0.99
CA TRP A 28 19.43 28.49 1.50
C TRP A 28 19.10 27.45 0.42
N VAL A 29 18.01 27.62 -0.34
CA VAL A 29 17.61 26.71 -1.44
C VAL A 29 18.72 26.63 -2.49
N LYS A 30 19.32 27.75 -2.90
CA LYS A 30 20.46 27.78 -3.84
C LYS A 30 21.63 26.91 -3.38
N CYS A 31 21.90 26.92 -2.07
CA CYS A 31 22.99 26.13 -1.49
C CYS A 31 22.60 24.66 -1.25
N PHE A 32 21.32 24.40 -1.00
CA PHE A 32 20.80 23.08 -0.63
C PHE A 32 20.53 22.18 -1.84
N LEU A 33 19.93 22.71 -2.91
CA LEU A 33 19.58 21.93 -4.11
C LEU A 33 20.77 21.19 -4.73
N PRO A 34 21.98 21.78 -4.85
CA PRO A 34 23.14 21.06 -5.42
C PRO A 34 23.60 19.85 -4.61
N LYS A 35 23.22 19.75 -3.33
CA LYS A 35 23.56 18.61 -2.47
C LYS A 35 22.64 17.40 -2.70
N LEU A 36 21.55 17.61 -3.43
CA LEU A 36 20.57 16.57 -3.75
C LEU A 36 20.99 15.87 -5.03
N GLU A 37 21.35 14.60 -4.93
CA GLU A 37 21.55 13.72 -6.09
C GLU A 37 20.76 12.43 -5.87
N ARG A 38 20.15 11.90 -6.93
CA ARG A 38 19.49 10.60 -6.91
C ARG A 38 19.66 9.83 -8.21
N GLU A 39 19.45 8.53 -8.11
CA GLU A 39 19.18 7.68 -9.26
C GLU A 39 17.68 7.64 -9.59
N SER A 40 17.37 7.24 -10.83
CA SER A 40 16.02 7.00 -11.31
C SER A 40 16.02 5.80 -12.25
N THR A 41 15.11 4.85 -12.03
CA THR A 41 14.89 3.71 -12.94
C THR A 41 13.71 3.92 -13.89
N ARG A 42 12.93 4.98 -13.68
CA ARG A 42 11.90 5.40 -14.63
C ARG A 42 12.53 5.87 -15.94
N GLU A 43 11.73 5.84 -17.01
CA GLU A 43 12.06 6.34 -18.35
C GLU A 43 11.23 7.59 -18.69
N GLU A 44 11.56 8.31 -19.77
CA GLU A 44 10.80 9.49 -20.23
C GLU A 44 9.30 9.22 -20.41
N LYS A 45 8.94 8.02 -20.87
CA LYS A 45 7.54 7.58 -20.96
C LYS A 45 6.84 7.62 -19.60
N CYS A 46 7.50 7.16 -18.53
CA CYS A 46 6.95 7.18 -17.17
C CYS A 46 6.72 8.62 -16.71
N ARG A 47 7.67 9.52 -16.96
CA ARG A 47 7.58 10.94 -16.60
C ARG A 47 6.41 11.61 -17.30
N LEU A 48 6.24 11.34 -18.59
CA LEU A 48 5.18 11.90 -19.40
C LEU A 48 3.81 11.47 -18.88
N ILE A 49 3.62 10.19 -18.58
CA ILE A 49 2.35 9.68 -18.02
C ILE A 49 2.13 10.23 -16.61
N ALA A 50 3.16 10.25 -15.76
CA ALA A 50 3.08 10.79 -14.40
C ALA A 50 2.70 12.29 -14.37
N SER A 51 3.15 13.07 -15.36
CA SER A 51 2.75 14.48 -15.50
C SER A 51 1.24 14.66 -15.73
N VAL A 52 0.58 13.68 -16.36
CA VAL A 52 -0.89 13.70 -16.52
C VAL A 52 -1.59 13.47 -15.18
N GLU A 53 -0.99 12.75 -14.23
CA GLU A 53 -1.57 12.60 -12.88
C GLU A 53 -1.60 13.91 -12.07
N ARG A 54 -0.71 14.84 -12.40
CA ARG A 54 -0.63 16.17 -11.78
C ARG A 54 -1.52 17.20 -12.46
N HIS A 55 -2.10 16.85 -13.61
CA HIS A 55 -2.99 17.73 -14.35
C HIS A 55 -4.34 17.86 -13.66
N GLU A 56 -4.89 19.08 -13.66
CA GLU A 56 -6.25 19.35 -13.21
C GLU A 56 -7.17 19.39 -14.43
N PHE A 57 -7.85 18.27 -14.66
CA PHE A 57 -8.91 18.11 -15.64
C PHE A 57 -10.07 19.06 -15.36
N GLU A 58 -10.71 19.55 -16.42
CA GLU A 58 -11.94 20.35 -16.35
C GLU A 58 -13.02 19.62 -15.57
N ASN A 59 -13.19 18.32 -15.84
CA ASN A 59 -14.02 17.45 -15.04
C ASN A 59 -13.15 16.50 -14.20
N TYR A 60 -12.97 16.80 -12.92
CA TYR A 60 -12.12 16.00 -12.04
C TYR A 60 -12.55 14.53 -11.89
N TYR A 61 -13.82 14.19 -12.14
CA TYR A 61 -14.30 12.80 -12.16
C TYR A 61 -13.61 11.96 -13.26
N ASN A 62 -13.05 12.61 -14.29
CA ASN A 62 -12.27 11.94 -15.32
C ASN A 62 -11.01 11.25 -14.75
N ALA A 63 -10.48 11.69 -13.60
CA ALA A 63 -9.35 11.03 -12.95
C ALA A 63 -9.66 9.58 -12.52
N VAL A 64 -10.92 9.27 -12.21
CA VAL A 64 -11.37 7.90 -11.88
C VAL A 64 -11.40 7.02 -13.12
N LYS A 65 -11.89 7.57 -14.24
CA LYS A 65 -12.12 6.87 -15.51
C LYS A 65 -10.87 6.74 -16.37
N TRP A 66 -9.93 7.68 -16.26
CA TRP A 66 -8.75 7.75 -17.10
C TRP A 66 -7.89 6.47 -17.02
N ARG A 67 -7.60 5.89 -18.18
CA ARG A 67 -6.73 4.71 -18.36
C ARG A 67 -5.62 4.93 -19.37
N PHE A 68 -5.85 5.73 -20.40
CA PHE A 68 -4.86 6.02 -21.43
C PHE A 68 -4.76 7.51 -21.70
N CYS A 69 -3.61 7.98 -22.15
CA CYS A 69 -3.46 9.32 -22.72
C CYS A 69 -2.78 9.26 -24.10
N LYS A 70 -2.99 10.31 -24.89
CA LYS A 70 -2.34 10.52 -26.19
C LYS A 70 -1.98 11.99 -26.33
N PHE A 71 -0.82 12.27 -26.91
CA PHE A 71 -0.36 13.63 -27.15
C PHE A 71 -0.35 13.94 -28.64
N VAL A 72 -1.18 14.91 -29.07
CA VAL A 72 -1.42 15.28 -30.47
C VAL A 72 -1.25 16.79 -30.64
N GLY A 73 -0.24 17.19 -31.40
CA GLY A 73 0.08 18.60 -31.63
C GLY A 73 0.41 19.33 -30.32
N LYS A 74 -0.43 20.30 -29.93
CA LYS A 74 -0.30 21.08 -28.68
C LYS A 74 -1.21 20.60 -27.56
N ASN A 75 -1.83 19.42 -27.71
CA ASN A 75 -2.84 18.93 -26.78
C ASN A 75 -2.53 17.52 -26.28
N GLY A 76 -2.88 17.25 -25.03
CA GLY A 76 -3.04 15.92 -24.49
C GLY A 76 -4.51 15.53 -24.50
N ILE A 77 -4.79 14.25 -24.64
CA ILE A 77 -6.15 13.69 -24.64
C ILE A 77 -6.13 12.51 -23.69
N ILE A 78 -7.09 12.43 -22.77
CA ILE A 78 -7.28 11.28 -21.88
C ILE A 78 -8.45 10.41 -22.36
N PHE A 79 -8.33 9.11 -22.14
CA PHE A 79 -9.30 8.11 -22.57
C PHE A 79 -9.64 7.13 -21.44
N ASN A 80 -10.84 6.55 -21.51
CA ASN A 80 -11.30 5.49 -20.60
C ASN A 80 -10.73 4.11 -20.99
N GLU A 81 -11.22 3.05 -20.34
CA GLU A 81 -10.78 1.67 -20.58
C GLU A 81 -11.09 1.17 -22.00
N ASP A 82 -12.21 1.63 -22.57
CA ASP A 82 -12.67 1.32 -23.92
C ASP A 82 -12.03 2.24 -24.99
N LYS A 83 -11.06 3.07 -24.58
CA LYS A 83 -10.38 4.08 -25.41
C LYS A 83 -11.32 5.14 -26.00
N GLU A 84 -12.44 5.39 -25.35
CA GLU A 84 -13.29 6.54 -25.65
C GLU A 84 -12.66 7.80 -25.06
N GLU A 85 -12.69 8.89 -25.82
CA GLU A 85 -12.16 10.19 -25.41
C GLU A 85 -12.97 10.74 -24.24
N LEU A 86 -12.28 11.12 -23.17
CA LEU A 86 -12.89 11.72 -21.98
C LEU A 86 -12.73 13.24 -21.99
N GLU A 87 -11.53 13.73 -22.27
CA GLU A 87 -11.18 15.14 -22.20
C GLU A 87 -9.90 15.44 -22.97
N LYS A 88 -9.77 16.68 -23.43
CA LYS A 88 -8.59 17.22 -24.08
C LYS A 88 -8.07 18.41 -23.29
N PHE A 89 -6.76 18.47 -23.11
CA PHE A 89 -6.08 19.51 -22.32
C PHE A 89 -4.86 20.08 -23.04
N LYS A 90 -4.47 21.31 -22.67
CA LYS A 90 -3.24 21.96 -23.15
C LYS A 90 -2.03 21.29 -22.50
N ILE A 91 -1.03 20.92 -23.31
CA ILE A 91 0.20 20.32 -22.76
C ILE A 91 1.09 21.38 -22.12
N THR A 92 1.72 21.01 -21.00
CA THR A 92 2.63 21.88 -20.24
C THR A 92 3.99 22.04 -20.95
N SER A 93 4.79 23.03 -20.56
CA SER A 93 6.17 23.17 -21.06
C SER A 93 7.01 21.90 -20.82
N PHE A 94 6.85 21.29 -19.63
CA PHE A 94 7.46 20.01 -19.28
C PHE A 94 7.10 18.88 -20.24
N GLN A 95 5.82 18.70 -20.54
CA GLN A 95 5.35 17.68 -21.49
C GLN A 95 5.88 17.95 -22.90
N LYS A 96 5.91 19.21 -23.36
CA LYS A 96 6.50 19.58 -24.66
C LYS A 96 7.98 19.20 -24.72
N LYS A 97 8.73 19.43 -23.64
CA LYS A 97 10.16 19.13 -23.55
C LYS A 97 10.41 17.62 -23.67
N ILE A 98 9.66 16.80 -22.95
CA ILE A 98 9.74 15.33 -23.08
C ILE A 98 9.41 14.87 -24.50
N LEU A 99 8.30 15.36 -25.08
CA LEU A 99 7.88 15.00 -26.44
C LEU A 99 8.86 15.48 -27.54
N ARG A 100 9.65 16.53 -27.28
CA ARG A 100 10.73 16.98 -28.17
C ARG A 100 11.94 16.06 -28.10
N ARG A 101 12.33 15.64 -26.88
CA ARG A 101 13.44 14.71 -26.65
C ARG A 101 13.13 13.31 -27.19
N ASN A 102 11.88 12.86 -27.06
CA ASN A 102 11.44 11.58 -27.57
C ASN A 102 10.13 11.68 -28.39
N PRO A 103 10.25 11.99 -29.69
CA PRO A 103 9.11 12.11 -30.59
C PRO A 103 8.29 10.82 -30.77
N SER A 104 8.85 9.64 -30.44
CA SER A 104 8.13 8.36 -30.55
C SER A 104 6.92 8.26 -29.60
N LEU A 105 6.87 9.11 -28.57
CA LEU A 105 5.76 9.22 -27.62
C LEU A 105 4.60 10.09 -28.14
N LYS A 106 4.76 10.74 -29.30
CA LYS A 106 3.68 11.52 -29.94
C LYS A 106 2.73 10.60 -30.68
N ASN A 107 1.45 10.95 -30.68
CA ASN A 107 0.39 10.25 -31.42
C ASN A 107 0.25 8.75 -31.13
N VAL A 108 0.75 8.26 -29.99
CA VAL A 108 0.58 6.89 -29.52
C VAL A 108 -0.30 6.85 -28.27
N PHE A 109 -1.01 5.74 -28.07
CA PHE A 109 -1.72 5.50 -26.81
C PHE A 109 -0.70 5.09 -25.75
N LEU A 110 -0.64 5.88 -24.67
CA LEU A 110 0.16 5.61 -23.49
C LEU A 110 -0.79 5.19 -22.38
N GLY A 111 -0.68 3.95 -21.92
CA GLY A 111 -1.44 3.46 -20.79
C GLY A 111 -0.91 4.06 -19.49
N ARG A 112 -1.81 4.45 -18.58
CA ARG A 112 -1.47 4.77 -17.19
C ARG A 112 -0.70 3.62 -16.53
N PHE A 113 -0.91 2.39 -17.02
CA PHE A 113 -0.22 1.17 -16.62
C PHE A 113 1.25 1.05 -17.00
N GLU A 114 1.76 1.95 -17.83
CA GLU A 114 3.14 1.92 -18.30
C GLU A 114 4.09 2.71 -17.39
N ILE A 115 3.59 3.34 -16.31
CA ILE A 115 4.44 3.90 -15.26
C ILE A 115 5.13 2.74 -14.53
N LYS A 116 6.46 2.70 -14.63
CA LYS A 116 7.27 1.71 -13.91
C LYS A 116 7.42 2.11 -12.44
N GLU A 117 7.57 1.10 -11.59
CA GLU A 117 8.05 1.29 -10.23
C GLU A 117 9.40 2.03 -10.29
N GLU A 118 9.59 2.97 -9.37
CA GLU A 118 10.83 3.70 -9.24
C GLU A 118 11.64 3.04 -8.14
N THR A 119 12.91 2.75 -8.41
CA THR A 119 13.80 2.01 -7.50
C THR A 119 15.17 2.69 -7.35
N GLY A 120 15.31 3.89 -7.89
CA GLY A 120 16.49 4.73 -7.71
C GLY A 120 16.58 5.26 -6.28
N PHE A 121 17.81 5.44 -5.81
CA PHE A 121 18.14 5.83 -4.45
C PHE A 121 18.80 7.22 -4.41
N TRP A 122 18.78 7.82 -3.22
CA TRP A 122 19.48 9.07 -2.96
C TRP A 122 20.99 8.86 -2.81
N LYS A 123 21.78 9.69 -3.51
CA LYS A 123 23.24 9.73 -3.47
C LYS A 123 23.70 10.92 -2.63
N LEU A 124 23.41 10.86 -1.34
CA LEU A 124 23.70 11.94 -0.41
C LEU A 124 25.13 11.83 0.13
N ASP A 125 25.72 12.98 0.40
CA ASP A 125 26.95 13.08 1.18
C ASP A 125 26.73 12.69 2.65
N ASP A 126 27.82 12.58 3.41
CA ASP A 126 27.77 12.19 4.82
C ASP A 126 27.11 13.28 5.70
N GLU A 127 27.15 14.54 5.27
CA GLU A 127 26.48 15.65 5.97
C GLU A 127 24.96 15.44 5.98
N LEU A 128 24.36 15.24 4.80
CA LEU A 128 22.91 15.05 4.67
C LEU A 128 22.47 13.69 5.20
N LYS A 129 23.25 12.63 5.02
CA LYS A 129 22.93 11.29 5.57
C LYS A 129 22.71 11.34 7.08
N ASN A 130 23.57 12.06 7.81
CA ASN A 130 23.48 12.18 9.27
C ASN A 130 22.29 13.03 9.74
N LYS A 131 21.65 13.77 8.83
CA LYS A 131 20.47 14.61 9.11
C LYS A 131 19.16 13.92 8.76
N ILE A 132 19.15 12.73 8.15
CA ILE A 132 17.91 12.06 7.74
C ILE A 132 17.07 11.70 8.97
N ILE A 133 15.85 12.23 9.03
CA ILE A 133 14.82 11.83 10.00
C ILE A 133 14.08 10.60 9.47
N SER A 134 13.70 10.65 8.19
CA SER A 134 12.93 9.59 7.55
C SER A 134 13.13 9.61 6.04
N GLU A 135 13.05 8.44 5.43
CA GLU A 135 13.16 8.25 4.00
C GLU A 135 12.19 7.15 3.57
N GLY A 136 11.33 7.45 2.60
CA GLY A 136 10.42 6.47 2.02
C GLY A 136 9.51 7.08 0.95
N GLY A 137 9.17 6.28 -0.07
CA GLY A 137 8.31 6.74 -1.14
C GLY A 137 8.93 7.86 -1.97
N GLU A 138 8.12 8.86 -2.29
CA GLU A 138 8.52 10.05 -3.07
C GLU A 138 9.17 11.15 -2.23
N ALA A 139 9.41 10.91 -0.93
CA ALA A 139 9.90 11.93 -0.02
C ALA A 139 11.08 11.48 0.86
N ILE A 140 11.93 12.45 1.17
CA ILE A 140 12.98 12.35 2.18
C ILE A 140 12.84 13.53 3.14
N ILE A 141 13.10 13.29 4.42
CA ILE A 141 12.94 14.28 5.48
C ILE A 141 14.26 14.45 6.21
N PHE A 142 14.75 15.68 6.27
CA PHE A 142 15.96 16.08 6.97
C PHE A 142 15.66 16.88 8.23
N LEU A 143 16.52 16.78 9.22
CA LEU A 143 16.62 17.71 10.32
C LEU A 143 17.51 18.87 9.87
N GLU A 144 16.96 20.08 9.83
CA GLU A 144 17.71 21.28 9.54
C GLU A 144 17.58 22.30 10.66
N LYS A 145 18.61 23.13 10.81
CA LYS A 145 18.69 24.16 11.83
C LYS A 145 18.73 25.54 11.18
N PHE A 146 17.65 26.28 11.37
CA PHE A 146 17.46 27.64 10.88
C PHE A 146 17.62 28.61 12.06
N GLY A 147 18.83 29.11 12.29
CA GLY A 147 19.13 29.89 13.50
C GLY A 147 19.03 29.02 14.76
N ASN A 148 18.13 29.38 15.66
CA ASN A 148 17.83 28.59 16.87
C ASN A 148 16.66 27.61 16.67
N LEU A 149 15.99 27.64 15.52
CA LEU A 149 14.87 26.77 15.22
C LEU A 149 15.36 25.47 14.57
N GLU A 150 15.05 24.34 15.20
CA GLU A 150 15.15 23.05 14.53
C GLU A 150 13.84 22.76 13.79
N ALA A 151 13.94 22.43 12.50
CA ALA A 151 12.81 22.15 11.64
C ALA A 151 13.01 20.82 10.91
N ALA A 152 11.90 20.18 10.57
CA ALA A 152 11.92 19.08 9.62
C ALA A 152 11.78 19.66 8.20
N VAL A 153 12.68 19.29 7.29
CA VAL A 153 12.61 19.69 5.88
C VAL A 153 12.23 18.47 5.06
N ARG A 154 11.02 18.47 4.51
CA ARG A 154 10.52 17.40 3.64
C ARG A 154 10.73 17.78 2.18
N ILE A 155 11.48 16.97 1.45
CA ILE A 155 11.60 17.06 0.01
C ILE A 155 10.67 16.04 -0.60
N HIS A 156 9.69 16.48 -1.38
CA HIS A 156 8.73 15.63 -2.06
C HIS A 156 8.90 15.78 -3.58
N ILE A 157 9.38 14.73 -4.23
CA ILE A 157 9.65 14.73 -5.66
C ILE A 157 8.48 14.13 -6.43
N PHE A 158 7.92 14.88 -7.37
CA PHE A 158 6.85 14.40 -8.26
C PHE A 158 7.34 13.93 -9.63
N ASP A 159 8.56 14.28 -10.01
CA ASP A 159 9.27 13.71 -11.17
C ASP A 159 10.60 13.10 -10.75
N ALA A 160 10.68 11.77 -10.77
CA ALA A 160 11.82 11.01 -10.25
C ALA A 160 13.15 11.31 -10.95
N PHE A 161 13.14 11.91 -12.14
CA PHE A 161 14.34 12.30 -12.88
C PHE A 161 15.01 13.57 -12.36
N LEU A 162 14.31 14.35 -11.56
CA LEU A 162 14.90 15.53 -10.93
C LEU A 162 16.06 15.09 -10.06
N PHE A 163 17.14 15.86 -10.09
CA PHE A 163 18.38 15.57 -9.36
C PHE A 163 19.14 14.31 -9.83
N THR A 164 18.83 13.77 -11.02
CA THR A 164 19.72 12.83 -11.71
C THR A 164 20.79 13.60 -12.48
N MET A 165 21.94 12.99 -12.79
CA MET A 165 22.98 13.61 -13.64
C MET A 165 22.46 14.07 -15.02
N ASN A 166 21.32 13.51 -15.48
CA ASN A 166 20.66 13.85 -16.73
C ASN A 166 19.75 15.09 -16.64
N PHE A 167 19.59 15.67 -15.45
CA PHE A 167 18.74 16.82 -15.18
C PHE A 167 19.56 17.91 -14.47
N ASN A 168 19.80 19.03 -15.16
CA ASN A 168 20.58 20.12 -14.59
C ASN A 168 19.70 20.97 -13.67
N ALA A 169 20.08 21.13 -12.40
CA ALA A 169 19.38 21.96 -11.43
C ALA A 169 19.23 23.43 -11.89
N ASN A 170 20.12 23.90 -12.77
CA ASN A 170 20.06 25.23 -13.37
C ASN A 170 18.88 25.42 -14.34
N GLU A 171 18.11 24.37 -14.65
CA GLU A 171 16.87 24.44 -15.42
C GLU A 171 15.62 24.65 -14.54
N LEU A 172 15.79 24.84 -13.23
CA LEU A 172 14.69 25.03 -12.28
C LEU A 172 14.57 26.50 -11.86
N LYS A 173 13.33 26.92 -11.68
CA LYS A 173 12.96 28.09 -10.89
C LYS A 173 12.14 27.65 -9.70
N TRP A 174 12.07 28.46 -8.65
CA TRP A 174 11.26 28.14 -7.48
C TRP A 174 10.47 29.35 -6.99
N LYS A 175 9.46 29.05 -6.18
CA LYS A 175 8.59 30.02 -5.52
C LYS A 175 8.42 29.65 -4.06
N THR A 176 8.71 30.61 -3.18
CA THR A 176 8.65 30.42 -1.72
C THR A 176 7.34 31.00 -1.19
N ASN A 177 6.49 30.13 -0.64
CA ASN A 177 5.25 30.51 0.04
C ASN A 177 5.45 30.36 1.56
N LEU A 178 5.08 31.39 2.33
CA LEU A 178 5.20 31.39 3.80
C LEU A 178 3.83 31.19 4.43
N ILE A 179 3.76 30.53 5.59
CA ILE A 179 2.48 30.39 6.31
C ILE A 179 1.89 31.75 6.72
N SER A 180 2.74 32.73 6.99
CA SER A 180 2.36 34.10 7.35
C SER A 180 1.70 34.86 6.19
N ASP A 181 1.74 34.34 4.97
CA ASP A 181 0.98 34.86 3.83
C ASP A 181 -0.52 34.58 3.91
N PHE A 182 -0.92 33.67 4.79
CA PHE A 182 -2.27 33.13 4.80
C PHE A 182 -2.92 33.26 6.18
N GLU A 183 -4.23 33.49 6.16
CA GLU A 183 -5.04 33.44 7.37
C GLU A 183 -5.43 32.00 7.72
N LYS A 184 -5.94 31.79 8.94
CA LYS A 184 -6.49 30.50 9.35
C LYS A 184 -7.76 30.19 8.57
N ALA A 185 -7.85 28.99 8.00
CA ALA A 185 -9.08 28.49 7.41
C ALA A 185 -10.12 28.18 8.49
N GLU A 186 -11.27 28.85 8.46
CA GLU A 186 -12.33 28.63 9.45
C GLU A 186 -13.50 27.77 8.93
N ASN A 187 -13.83 27.88 7.64
CA ASN A 187 -14.90 27.14 6.97
C ASN A 187 -14.48 26.82 5.51
N GLY A 188 -14.65 25.57 5.08
CA GLY A 188 -14.42 25.14 3.70
C GLY A 188 -15.55 24.33 3.10
N GLU A 189 -16.55 23.92 3.89
CA GLU A 189 -17.68 23.17 3.37
C GLU A 189 -18.42 23.98 2.28
N TYR A 190 -18.37 23.46 1.05
CA TYR A 190 -19.11 23.90 -0.14
C TYR A 190 -18.80 25.28 -0.73
N THR A 191 -17.76 25.96 -0.26
CA THR A 191 -17.33 27.25 -0.85
C THR A 191 -16.13 27.06 -1.77
N LYS A 192 -16.37 27.17 -3.08
CA LYS A 192 -15.30 27.36 -4.07
C LYS A 192 -14.87 28.83 -3.99
N ASP A 193 -13.99 29.14 -3.06
CA ASP A 193 -13.35 30.45 -2.96
C ASP A 193 -11.82 30.31 -3.14
N ASP A 194 -11.18 31.35 -3.65
CA ASP A 194 -9.72 31.44 -3.80
C ASP A 194 -9.11 32.23 -2.64
N LYS A 195 -9.70 32.16 -1.43
CA LYS A 195 -9.20 32.89 -0.26
C LYS A 195 -7.79 32.42 0.10
N ALA A 196 -6.94 33.37 0.47
CA ALA A 196 -5.60 33.11 1.01
C ALA A 196 -5.68 32.60 2.46
N VAL A 197 -6.21 31.39 2.64
CA VAL A 197 -6.34 30.72 3.94
C VAL A 197 -5.69 29.35 3.93
N VAL A 198 -5.19 28.88 5.07
CA VAL A 198 -4.56 27.56 5.21
C VAL A 198 -4.98 26.85 6.51
N PRO A 199 -4.87 25.52 6.59
CA PRO A 199 -5.10 24.79 7.82
C PRO A 199 -4.16 25.23 8.96
N ILE A 200 -4.69 25.83 10.03
CA ILE A 200 -3.95 26.17 11.25
C ILE A 200 -4.73 25.66 12.46
N HIS A 201 -4.24 24.58 13.08
CA HIS A 201 -4.88 23.93 14.22
C HIS A 201 -3.83 23.28 15.13
N GLU A 202 -4.10 23.21 16.43
CA GLU A 202 -3.15 22.66 17.40
C GLU A 202 -2.77 21.20 17.11
N ASN A 203 -3.71 20.41 16.56
CA ASN A 203 -3.53 19.00 16.22
C ASN A 203 -3.18 18.73 14.75
N VAL A 204 -2.72 19.74 14.01
CA VAL A 204 -2.27 19.62 12.62
C VAL A 204 -0.82 20.10 12.57
N VAL A 205 0.06 19.36 11.89
CA VAL A 205 1.45 19.79 11.69
C VAL A 205 1.46 21.12 10.92
N LYS A 206 2.21 22.08 11.45
CA LYS A 206 2.43 23.37 10.82
C LYS A 206 3.53 23.28 9.76
N ASN A 207 3.18 23.66 8.54
CA ASN A 207 4.14 23.92 7.47
C ASN A 207 4.53 25.40 7.53
N PHE A 208 5.74 25.72 7.97
CA PHE A 208 6.21 27.11 8.08
C PHE A 208 6.39 27.76 6.71
N ALA A 209 6.95 27.01 5.77
CA ALA A 209 7.17 27.43 4.40
C ALA A 209 7.05 26.24 3.45
N ASN A 210 6.70 26.51 2.21
CA ASN A 210 6.76 25.53 1.14
C ASN A 210 7.32 26.18 -0.11
N ILE A 211 8.38 25.56 -0.63
CA ILE A 211 9.08 25.99 -1.82
C ILE A 211 8.65 25.06 -2.96
N GLU A 212 7.99 25.62 -3.97
CA GLU A 212 7.54 24.91 -5.17
C GLU A 212 8.57 25.07 -6.28
N LEU A 213 9.04 23.97 -6.87
CA LEU A 213 10.00 23.98 -7.97
C LEU A 213 9.32 23.69 -9.29
N PHE A 214 9.67 24.47 -10.31
CA PHE A 214 9.14 24.42 -11.67
C PHE A 214 10.28 24.40 -12.69
N GLN A 215 9.98 24.07 -13.94
CA GLN A 215 10.94 24.33 -15.01
C GLN A 215 11.06 25.84 -15.25
N ILE A 216 12.26 26.27 -15.64
CA ILE A 216 12.54 27.68 -15.93
C ILE A 216 11.66 28.25 -17.06
N ASP A 217 11.24 27.40 -18.01
CA ASP A 217 10.34 27.74 -19.12
C ASP A 217 8.84 27.48 -18.82
N ASP A 218 8.50 27.16 -17.57
CA ASP A 218 7.12 27.08 -17.09
C ASP A 218 6.67 28.44 -16.53
N GLU A 219 6.51 29.44 -17.41
CA GLU A 219 6.17 30.81 -17.06
C GLU A 219 4.93 30.91 -16.16
N ASP A 220 3.93 30.07 -16.42
CA ASP A 220 2.61 30.04 -15.76
C ASP A 220 2.57 29.17 -14.49
N GLU A 221 3.69 28.55 -14.08
CA GLU A 221 3.75 27.66 -12.90
C GLU A 221 2.71 26.51 -13.00
N GLU A 222 2.52 25.96 -14.21
CA GLU A 222 1.49 24.97 -14.54
C GLU A 222 1.81 23.57 -13.98
N ASP A 223 3.09 23.19 -13.85
CA ASP A 223 3.52 21.84 -13.47
C ASP A 223 4.61 21.87 -12.38
N CYS A 224 4.18 21.91 -11.11
CA CYS A 224 5.09 21.79 -9.97
C CYS A 224 5.73 20.40 -9.95
N LEU A 225 7.06 20.36 -9.87
CA LEU A 225 7.85 19.13 -9.97
C LEU A 225 8.41 18.65 -8.62
N VAL A 226 8.65 19.57 -7.68
CA VAL A 226 9.11 19.28 -6.30
C VAL A 226 8.45 20.22 -5.32
N TRP A 227 8.17 19.71 -4.13
CA TRP A 227 8.01 20.52 -2.93
C TRP A 227 9.18 20.36 -1.99
N ILE A 228 9.67 21.47 -1.46
CA ILE A 228 10.50 21.49 -0.27
C ILE A 228 9.70 22.19 0.81
N THR A 229 9.18 21.42 1.76
CA THR A 229 8.34 21.93 2.85
C THR A 229 9.18 21.99 4.12
N ILE A 230 9.18 23.14 4.79
CA ILE A 230 9.80 23.33 6.11
C ILE A 230 8.68 23.21 7.15
N LEU A 231 8.77 22.23 8.03
CA LEU A 231 7.73 21.85 9.00
C LEU A 231 8.22 22.00 10.45
N GLU A 232 7.28 22.15 11.38
CA GLU A 232 7.58 22.01 12.80
C GLU A 232 8.16 20.61 13.10
N LYS A 233 9.29 20.57 13.82
CA LYS A 233 9.91 19.32 14.27
C LYS A 233 9.10 18.76 15.44
N CYS A 234 8.72 17.48 15.34
CA CYS A 234 8.04 16.74 16.40
C CYS A 234 9.02 15.76 17.08
N ASP A 235 8.68 15.32 18.29
CA ASP A 235 9.51 14.47 19.14
C ASP A 235 9.55 13.00 18.65
N GLY A 236 8.43 12.54 18.09
CA GLY A 236 8.27 11.16 17.63
C GLY A 236 6.91 10.94 16.96
N ASN A 237 6.55 9.68 16.73
CA ASN A 237 5.24 9.29 16.20
C ASN A 237 4.52 8.31 17.13
N VAL A 238 3.19 8.34 17.11
CA VAL A 238 2.32 7.55 17.98
C VAL A 238 2.56 6.04 17.79
N ARG A 239 2.92 5.58 16.59
CA ARG A 239 3.23 4.15 16.38
C ARG A 239 4.37 3.67 17.27
N ASN A 240 5.49 4.38 17.25
CA ASN A 240 6.68 3.98 18.00
C ASN A 240 6.40 4.03 19.50
N GLU A 241 5.72 5.07 19.97
CA GLU A 241 5.36 5.19 21.38
C GLU A 241 4.40 4.10 21.86
N LEU A 242 3.40 3.73 21.04
CA LEU A 242 2.48 2.63 21.37
C LEU A 242 3.17 1.26 21.34
N LYS A 243 4.05 1.04 20.35
CA LYS A 243 4.78 -0.22 20.18
C LYS A 243 5.79 -0.46 21.30
N ASN A 244 6.42 0.60 21.80
CA ASN A 244 7.34 0.55 22.92
C ASN A 244 6.63 0.64 24.30
N GLU A 245 5.30 0.73 24.30
CA GLU A 245 4.48 0.85 25.51
C GLU A 245 4.81 2.08 26.38
N ASN A 246 5.24 3.17 25.74
CA ASN A 246 5.67 4.40 26.41
C ASN A 246 4.51 5.32 26.83
N LEU A 247 3.29 5.09 26.32
CA LEU A 247 2.13 5.94 26.57
C LEU A 247 1.18 5.31 27.58
N ASP A 248 0.83 6.06 28.61
CA ASP A 248 -0.21 5.69 29.56
C ASP A 248 -1.63 5.92 29.01
N LEU A 249 -2.64 5.52 29.78
CA LEU A 249 -4.04 5.60 29.35
C LEU A 249 -4.52 7.04 29.17
N GLU A 250 -4.10 7.97 30.02
CA GLU A 250 -4.55 9.37 29.94
C GLU A 250 -3.91 10.10 28.77
N GLU A 251 -2.64 9.82 28.48
CA GLU A 251 -1.96 10.26 27.27
C GLU A 251 -2.66 9.72 26.01
N ARG A 252 -2.99 8.43 25.99
CA ARG A 252 -3.76 7.80 24.89
C ARG A 252 -5.15 8.45 24.71
N LYS A 253 -5.85 8.79 25.79
CA LYS A 253 -7.12 9.55 25.74
C LYS A 253 -6.93 10.95 25.17
N LYS A 254 -5.86 11.66 25.58
CA LYS A 254 -5.53 13.00 25.07
C LYS A 254 -5.23 12.94 23.57
N ILE A 255 -4.47 11.95 23.12
CA ILE A 255 -4.19 11.68 21.71
C ILE A 255 -5.50 11.40 20.95
N ALA A 256 -6.37 10.52 21.46
CA ALA A 256 -7.65 10.21 20.81
C ALA A 256 -8.54 11.46 20.63
N LYS A 257 -8.62 12.31 21.65
CA LYS A 257 -9.36 13.59 21.60
C LYS A 257 -8.74 14.56 20.59
N GLY A 258 -7.42 14.70 20.61
CA GLY A 258 -6.69 15.57 19.68
C GLY A 258 -6.83 15.13 18.22
N LEU A 259 -6.77 13.83 17.94
CA LEU A 259 -7.01 13.29 16.60
C LEU A 259 -8.43 13.57 16.13
N LYS A 260 -9.44 13.37 17.00
CA LYS A 260 -10.83 13.69 16.67
C LYS A 260 -10.98 15.17 16.32
N ASN A 261 -10.48 16.07 17.17
CA ASN A 261 -10.53 17.51 16.94
C ASN A 261 -9.82 17.91 15.65
N GLY A 262 -8.63 17.36 15.40
CA GLY A 262 -7.86 17.62 14.18
C GLY A 262 -8.56 17.15 12.91
N PHE A 263 -9.12 15.93 12.89
CA PHE A 263 -9.86 15.44 11.72
C PHE A 263 -11.19 16.16 11.51
N ASP A 264 -11.92 16.50 12.58
CA ASP A 264 -13.14 17.30 12.50
C ASP A 264 -12.82 18.69 11.93
N TYR A 265 -11.73 19.32 12.37
CA TYR A 265 -11.24 20.58 11.81
C TYR A 265 -10.86 20.45 10.33
N LEU A 266 -10.03 19.46 9.96
CA LEU A 266 -9.62 19.24 8.57
C LEU A 266 -10.83 19.05 7.65
N LYS A 267 -11.80 18.24 8.08
CA LYS A 267 -13.05 18.04 7.34
C LYS A 267 -13.83 19.35 7.20
N LYS A 268 -13.97 20.13 8.27
CA LYS A 268 -14.65 21.44 8.26
C LYS A 268 -14.03 22.42 7.25
N VAL A 269 -12.71 22.36 7.05
CA VAL A 269 -12.01 23.20 6.06
C VAL A 269 -11.90 22.55 4.68
N GLY A 270 -12.57 21.41 4.45
CA GLY A 270 -12.67 20.75 3.15
C GLY A 270 -11.50 19.83 2.79
N ILE A 271 -10.74 19.35 3.79
CA ILE A 271 -9.67 18.36 3.64
C ILE A 271 -10.08 17.06 4.31
N VAL A 272 -10.16 15.98 3.54
CA VAL A 272 -10.37 14.62 4.06
C VAL A 272 -9.05 13.86 3.95
N HIS A 273 -8.50 13.46 5.10
CA HIS A 273 -7.25 12.71 5.17
C HIS A 273 -7.49 11.22 4.92
N PHE A 274 -6.78 10.65 3.95
CA PHE A 274 -7.03 9.29 3.44
C PHE A 274 -5.94 8.27 3.85
N ASP A 275 -4.87 8.74 4.50
CA ASP A 275 -3.81 7.89 5.07
C ASP A 275 -3.75 7.95 6.60
N GLN A 276 -4.86 7.59 7.26
CA GLN A 276 -5.02 7.69 8.73
C GLN A 276 -4.36 6.50 9.44
N LYS A 277 -3.03 6.58 9.60
CA LYS A 277 -2.20 5.57 10.26
C LYS A 277 -1.36 6.17 11.37
N LEU A 278 -0.87 5.32 12.27
CA LEU A 278 -0.18 5.73 13.50
C LEU A 278 1.15 6.47 13.23
N GLU A 279 1.83 6.23 12.11
CA GLU A 279 3.03 6.98 11.69
C GLU A 279 2.74 8.41 11.31
N ASN A 280 1.53 8.70 10.82
CA ASN A 280 1.12 10.03 10.39
C ASN A 280 0.59 10.86 11.57
N PHE A 281 0.67 10.34 12.79
CA PHE A 281 0.32 11.03 14.03
C PHE A 281 1.61 11.27 14.80
N LEU A 282 2.11 12.50 14.73
CA LEU A 282 3.31 12.92 15.43
C LEU A 282 2.98 13.44 16.83
N LEU A 283 3.98 13.52 17.70
CA LEU A 283 3.85 14.07 19.05
C LEU A 283 4.78 15.26 19.22
N LEU A 284 4.24 16.36 19.75
CA LEU A 284 5.01 17.54 20.12
C LEU A 284 4.59 17.99 21.52
N GLY A 285 5.47 17.80 22.51
CA GLY A 285 5.16 18.18 23.90
C GLY A 285 3.88 17.51 24.45
N GLY A 286 3.65 16.24 24.08
CA GLY A 286 2.44 15.50 24.47
C GLY A 286 1.15 15.97 23.79
N VAL A 287 1.24 16.73 22.70
CA VAL A 287 0.12 17.08 21.81
C VAL A 287 0.28 16.31 20.50
N VAL A 288 -0.78 15.61 20.09
CA VAL A 288 -0.78 14.89 18.80
C VAL A 288 -0.93 15.85 17.63
N LYS A 289 -0.19 15.60 16.55
CA LYS A 289 -0.15 16.37 15.31
C LYS A 289 -0.40 15.47 14.11
N ILE A 290 -1.43 15.74 13.32
CA ILE A 290 -1.70 15.04 12.06
C ILE A 290 -0.74 15.57 11.00
N CYS A 291 -0.02 14.66 10.33
CA CYS A 291 0.94 14.97 9.29
C CYS A 291 0.68 14.16 8.00
N ASP A 292 1.51 14.39 7.00
CA ASP A 292 1.52 13.73 5.70
C ASP A 292 0.24 13.86 4.85
N PHE A 293 0.06 15.05 4.29
CA PHE A 293 -1.04 15.38 3.37
C PHE A 293 -0.82 14.88 1.93
N GLY A 294 0.06 13.89 1.73
CA GLY A 294 0.35 13.30 0.42
C GLY A 294 -0.81 12.52 -0.18
N LEU A 295 -1.78 12.09 0.65
CA LEU A 295 -2.97 11.34 0.27
C LEU A 295 -4.23 11.93 0.93
N VAL A 296 -4.77 12.98 0.32
CA VAL A 296 -5.96 13.69 0.78
C VAL A 296 -6.97 13.87 -0.34
N LYS A 297 -8.24 14.06 0.01
CA LYS A 297 -9.23 14.68 -0.87
C LYS A 297 -9.44 16.12 -0.43
N GLU A 298 -9.38 17.03 -1.38
CA GLU A 298 -9.54 18.46 -1.19
C GLU A 298 -10.80 18.92 -1.96
N GLU A 299 -11.79 19.43 -1.22
CA GLU A 299 -13.13 19.68 -1.75
C GLU A 299 -13.31 21.13 -2.23
N THR A 300 -12.53 22.07 -1.71
CA THR A 300 -12.72 23.53 -1.88
C THR A 300 -12.14 24.06 -3.19
N GLY A 301 -11.02 23.49 -3.66
CA GLY A 301 -10.26 23.96 -4.81
C GLY A 301 -9.28 25.08 -4.52
N ARG A 302 -9.07 25.43 -3.24
CA ARG A 302 -8.19 26.52 -2.82
C ARG A 302 -6.75 26.30 -3.26
N LYS A 303 -6.19 27.27 -3.97
CA LYS A 303 -4.77 27.28 -4.36
C LYS A 303 -3.83 27.36 -3.16
N SER A 304 -4.20 28.10 -2.12
CA SER A 304 -3.40 28.28 -0.89
C SER A 304 -3.05 26.96 -0.20
N TYR A 305 -3.94 25.96 -0.23
CA TYR A 305 -3.66 24.63 0.33
C TYR A 305 -2.54 23.92 -0.43
N ARG A 306 -2.43 24.18 -1.74
CA ARG A 306 -1.35 23.64 -2.58
C ARG A 306 -0.06 24.40 -2.37
N GLN A 307 -0.15 25.72 -2.32
CA GLN A 307 1.00 26.63 -2.13
C GLN A 307 1.79 26.32 -0.85
N ILE A 308 1.11 25.97 0.25
CA ILE A 308 1.78 25.65 1.53
C ILE A 308 1.98 24.14 1.78
N GLY A 309 1.61 23.26 0.83
CA GLY A 309 1.87 21.83 0.93
C GLY A 309 0.87 20.98 1.73
N TYR A 310 -0.40 21.41 1.86
CA TYR A 310 -1.50 20.61 2.45
C TYR A 310 -2.34 19.83 1.43
N CYS A 311 -2.21 20.10 0.13
CA CYS A 311 -2.85 19.29 -0.92
C CYS A 311 -2.10 19.41 -2.24
N ARG A 312 -1.85 18.29 -2.92
CA ARG A 312 -1.17 18.32 -4.22
C ARG A 312 -2.09 18.80 -5.34
N ARG A 313 -1.51 19.37 -6.39
CA ARG A 313 -2.21 19.64 -7.65
C ARG A 313 -2.60 18.34 -8.35
N GLY A 314 -3.76 18.37 -9.02
CA GLY A 314 -4.24 17.29 -9.89
C GLY A 314 -5.63 16.81 -9.51
N SER A 315 -6.42 16.43 -10.53
CA SER A 315 -7.82 16.02 -10.32
C SER A 315 -7.97 14.79 -9.43
N LYS A 316 -6.93 13.96 -9.30
CA LYS A 316 -6.96 12.78 -8.42
C LYS A 316 -7.15 13.13 -6.95
N PHE A 317 -6.78 14.33 -6.51
CA PHE A 317 -6.95 14.80 -5.14
C PHE A 317 -8.30 15.51 -4.92
N ARG A 318 -9.12 15.64 -5.96
CA ARG A 318 -10.48 16.20 -5.85
C ARG A 318 -11.55 15.11 -5.70
N ASP A 319 -11.19 13.85 -5.96
CA ASP A 319 -12.08 12.69 -5.90
C ASP A 319 -11.42 11.53 -5.13
N SER A 320 -12.07 11.06 -4.06
CA SER A 320 -11.55 9.96 -3.26
C SER A 320 -11.45 8.64 -4.02
N TRP A 321 -12.25 8.45 -5.07
CA TRP A 321 -12.18 7.26 -5.93
C TRP A 321 -11.01 7.29 -6.91
N ALA A 322 -10.33 8.44 -7.06
CA ALA A 322 -9.19 8.61 -7.97
C ALA A 322 -7.82 8.44 -7.29
N LEU A 323 -7.78 8.30 -5.96
CA LEU A 323 -6.55 8.21 -5.17
C LEU A 323 -5.78 6.90 -5.42
N PHE A 324 -6.50 5.77 -5.51
CA PHE A 324 -5.96 4.43 -5.77
C PHE A 324 -4.70 4.09 -4.94
N SER A 325 -4.64 4.51 -3.68
CA SER A 325 -3.48 4.31 -2.81
C SER A 325 -3.91 4.20 -1.35
N GLY A 326 -3.05 3.63 -0.50
CA GLY A 326 -3.23 3.65 0.95
C GLY A 326 -2.36 2.63 1.68
N SER A 327 -2.38 2.65 3.01
CA SER A 327 -1.65 1.69 3.86
C SER A 327 -2.47 0.44 4.22
N PRO A 328 -1.91 -0.77 4.08
CA PRO A 328 -2.53 -2.00 4.55
C PRO A 328 -3.00 -1.90 6.01
N GLY A 329 -4.24 -2.32 6.29
CA GLY A 329 -4.84 -2.32 7.62
C GLY A 329 -5.36 -0.96 8.12
N PHE A 330 -5.07 0.14 7.42
CA PHE A 330 -5.51 1.50 7.80
C PHE A 330 -6.28 2.22 6.69
N SER A 331 -6.36 1.63 5.49
CA SER A 331 -6.98 2.23 4.31
C SER A 331 -8.50 2.14 4.30
N TYR A 332 -9.12 3.12 3.62
CA TYR A 332 -10.55 3.05 3.31
C TYR A 332 -10.78 2.17 2.08
N GLN A 333 -11.91 1.47 2.01
CA GLN A 333 -12.19 0.63 0.86
C GLN A 333 -12.45 1.47 -0.41
N ALA A 334 -13.00 2.67 -0.22
CA ALA A 334 -13.34 3.61 -1.28
C ALA A 334 -12.12 4.13 -2.04
N GLN A 335 -11.03 4.41 -1.34
CA GLN A 335 -9.81 4.89 -2.00
C GLN A 335 -9.07 3.79 -2.77
N LEU A 336 -9.23 2.53 -2.33
CA LEU A 336 -8.50 1.40 -2.91
C LEU A 336 -9.21 0.82 -4.13
N THR A 337 -10.53 0.68 -4.06
CA THR A 337 -11.33 -0.08 -5.05
C THR A 337 -12.54 0.67 -5.60
N GLY A 338 -12.81 1.90 -5.12
CA GLY A 338 -14.01 2.68 -5.46
C GLY A 338 -15.29 2.22 -4.76
N ASN A 339 -15.17 1.35 -3.74
CA ASN A 339 -16.27 0.68 -3.04
C ASN A 339 -16.53 1.28 -1.64
N TYR A 340 -17.71 1.07 -1.06
CA TYR A 340 -18.03 1.65 0.24
C TYR A 340 -17.36 0.91 1.41
N GLY A 341 -16.74 1.66 2.33
CA GLY A 341 -16.17 1.13 3.57
C GLY A 341 -15.20 2.10 4.21
N LYS A 342 -15.42 2.44 5.49
CA LYS A 342 -14.53 3.28 6.31
C LYS A 342 -14.12 2.48 7.53
N GLU A 343 -12.81 2.36 7.76
CA GLU A 343 -12.26 1.76 8.98
C GLU A 343 -11.25 2.73 9.57
N GLU A 344 -11.38 3.02 10.87
CA GLU A 344 -10.44 3.86 11.62
C GLU A 344 -9.69 2.97 12.61
N ASN A 345 -8.95 1.99 12.08
CA ASN A 345 -8.35 0.93 12.87
C ASN A 345 -7.31 1.44 13.87
N TYR A 346 -6.68 2.59 13.60
CA TYR A 346 -5.77 3.27 14.54
C TYR A 346 -6.40 3.50 15.92
N PHE A 347 -7.73 3.66 15.99
CA PHE A 347 -8.43 3.88 17.25
C PHE A 347 -8.22 2.74 18.25
N TYR A 348 -8.25 1.49 17.77
CA TYR A 348 -8.10 0.33 18.63
C TYR A 348 -6.68 0.22 19.20
N PHE A 349 -5.67 0.68 18.45
CA PHE A 349 -4.28 0.74 18.92
C PHE A 349 -4.06 1.74 20.06
N LEU A 350 -4.91 2.77 20.16
CA LEU A 350 -4.83 3.71 21.28
C LEU A 350 -5.29 3.06 22.60
N PHE A 351 -6.25 2.15 22.57
CA PHE A 351 -6.91 1.63 23.78
C PHE A 351 -6.65 0.16 24.09
N CYS A 352 -5.91 -0.52 23.23
CA CYS A 352 -5.41 -1.87 23.44
C CYS A 352 -3.87 -1.84 23.51
N ASP A 353 -3.28 -2.88 24.10
CA ASP A 353 -1.85 -3.13 23.85
C ASP A 353 -1.60 -3.48 22.37
N TRP A 354 -0.34 -3.42 21.95
CA TRP A 354 0.04 -3.58 20.54
C TRP A 354 -0.41 -4.93 19.95
N LYS A 355 -0.17 -6.03 20.67
CA LYS A 355 -0.52 -7.39 20.20
C LYS A 355 -2.03 -7.63 20.22
N THR A 356 -2.69 -7.13 21.25
CA THR A 356 -4.15 -7.20 21.41
C THR A 356 -4.85 -6.49 20.27
N SER A 357 -4.36 -5.33 19.84
CA SER A 357 -4.90 -4.58 18.70
C SER A 357 -4.94 -5.43 17.43
N TRP A 358 -3.81 -6.04 17.08
CA TRP A 358 -3.72 -6.93 15.91
C TRP A 358 -4.62 -8.16 16.05
N SER A 359 -4.62 -8.79 17.23
CA SER A 359 -5.43 -9.98 17.52
C SER A 359 -6.94 -9.69 17.36
N LEU A 360 -7.44 -8.62 17.98
CA LEU A 360 -8.85 -8.25 17.92
C LEU A 360 -9.32 -7.91 16.50
N LEU A 361 -8.42 -7.34 15.69
CA LEU A 361 -8.71 -6.96 14.30
C LEU A 361 -8.65 -8.14 13.32
N TYR A 362 -7.64 -9.02 13.44
CA TYR A 362 -7.28 -9.97 12.38
C TYR A 362 -7.23 -11.43 12.80
N ARG A 363 -7.26 -11.77 14.09
CA ARG A 363 -7.29 -13.17 14.53
C ARG A 363 -8.72 -13.71 14.47
N PRO A 364 -8.97 -14.80 13.72
CA PRO A 364 -10.22 -15.54 13.81
C PRO A 364 -10.50 -15.97 15.24
N ILE A 365 -11.75 -15.82 15.69
CA ILE A 365 -12.16 -16.29 17.01
C ILE A 365 -13.46 -17.09 16.93
N ASP A 366 -13.62 -18.03 17.85
CA ASP A 366 -14.90 -18.70 18.07
C ASP A 366 -15.79 -17.95 19.09
N GLU A 367 -16.99 -18.49 19.33
CA GLU A 367 -17.97 -17.87 20.23
C GLU A 367 -17.57 -17.97 21.71
N ASN A 368 -16.79 -18.98 22.09
CA ASN A 368 -16.30 -19.11 23.47
C ASN A 368 -15.21 -18.07 23.74
N GLU A 369 -14.28 -17.89 22.81
CA GLU A 369 -13.27 -16.83 22.85
C GLU A 369 -13.91 -15.45 22.85
N ARG A 370 -14.96 -15.23 22.04
CA ARG A 370 -15.71 -13.96 22.03
C ARG A 370 -16.23 -13.62 23.43
N LYS A 371 -16.87 -14.57 24.11
CA LYS A 371 -17.38 -14.37 25.48
C LYS A 371 -16.27 -14.08 26.49
N ILE A 372 -15.07 -14.66 26.31
CA ILE A 372 -13.91 -14.38 27.16
C ILE A 372 -13.44 -12.93 26.93
N ILE A 373 -13.31 -12.52 25.67
CA ILE A 373 -12.91 -11.16 25.30
C ILE A 373 -13.94 -10.14 25.78
N ASP A 374 -15.25 -10.43 25.65
CA ASP A 374 -16.32 -9.56 26.13
C ASP A 374 -16.19 -9.27 27.63
N LYS A 375 -15.88 -10.29 28.44
CA LYS A 375 -15.63 -10.11 29.88
C LYS A 375 -14.42 -9.22 30.13
N ILE A 376 -13.34 -9.38 29.37
CA ILE A 376 -12.15 -8.53 29.49
C ILE A 376 -12.48 -7.07 29.18
N ILE A 377 -13.24 -6.82 28.12
CA ILE A 377 -13.65 -5.47 27.72
C ILE A 377 -14.62 -4.85 28.74
N GLN A 378 -15.58 -5.62 29.26
CA GLN A 378 -16.47 -5.18 30.32
C GLN A 378 -15.73 -4.83 31.61
N ASN A 379 -14.68 -5.58 31.96
CA ASN A 379 -13.82 -5.28 33.11
C ASN A 379 -13.04 -3.97 32.93
N CYS A 380 -12.87 -3.49 31.69
CA CYS A 380 -12.31 -2.17 31.39
C CYS A 380 -13.37 -1.06 31.39
N ASN A 381 -14.58 -1.34 31.90
CA ASN A 381 -15.75 -0.47 31.94
C ASN A 381 -16.30 -0.08 30.55
N ILE A 382 -16.09 -0.95 29.55
CA ILE A 382 -16.55 -0.71 28.18
C ILE A 382 -17.73 -1.62 27.82
N ARG A 383 -18.85 -1.01 27.45
CA ARG A 383 -20.05 -1.74 26.98
C ARG A 383 -19.94 -2.13 25.51
N ASN A 384 -19.36 -1.25 24.71
CA ASN A 384 -19.18 -1.43 23.27
C ASN A 384 -17.88 -0.76 22.83
N ILE A 385 -16.87 -1.55 22.48
CA ILE A 385 -15.56 -1.04 22.01
C ILE A 385 -15.66 -0.27 20.68
N ARG A 386 -16.75 -0.45 19.92
CA ARG A 386 -16.98 0.29 18.67
C ARG A 386 -17.52 1.69 18.91
N ASP A 387 -18.05 1.98 20.09
CA ASP A 387 -18.48 3.32 20.47
C ASP A 387 -17.27 4.11 20.99
N LYS A 388 -16.64 4.85 20.08
CA LYS A 388 -15.39 5.57 20.36
C LYS A 388 -15.54 6.63 21.46
N SER A 389 -16.68 7.33 21.48
CA SER A 389 -16.94 8.35 22.48
C SER A 389 -17.06 7.71 23.86
N HIS A 390 -17.85 6.62 23.96
CA HIS A 390 -17.98 5.85 25.19
C HIS A 390 -16.63 5.31 25.66
N VAL A 391 -15.81 4.76 24.74
CA VAL A 391 -14.46 4.26 25.09
C VAL A 391 -13.57 5.36 25.65
N ILE A 392 -13.45 6.50 24.96
CA ILE A 392 -12.60 7.62 25.42
C ILE A 392 -13.01 8.10 26.82
N GLU A 393 -14.31 8.16 27.10
CA GLU A 393 -14.86 8.67 28.36
C GLU A 393 -14.77 7.68 29.52
N ASN A 394 -14.99 6.38 29.26
CA ASN A 394 -15.30 5.42 30.32
C ASN A 394 -14.20 4.38 30.56
N ILE A 395 -13.25 4.22 29.63
CA ILE A 395 -12.19 3.21 29.77
C ILE A 395 -11.34 3.47 31.03
N THR A 396 -11.13 2.41 31.82
CA THR A 396 -10.38 2.47 33.08
C THR A 396 -8.96 1.93 32.98
N GLN A 397 -8.67 1.09 31.98
CA GLN A 397 -7.36 0.47 31.76
C GLN A 397 -7.17 0.09 30.29
N ILE A 398 -5.91 -0.05 29.86
CA ILE A 398 -5.57 -0.54 28.52
C ILE A 398 -6.07 -1.99 28.36
N ILE A 399 -6.76 -2.29 27.27
CA ILE A 399 -7.30 -3.63 26.99
C ILE A 399 -6.14 -4.54 26.59
N SER A 400 -5.98 -5.64 27.33
CA SER A 400 -4.93 -6.63 27.08
C SER A 400 -5.48 -8.06 27.15
N LEU A 401 -5.23 -8.85 26.10
CA LEU A 401 -5.50 -10.29 26.12
C LEU A 401 -4.24 -11.04 26.54
N LYS A 402 -4.39 -11.99 27.47
CA LYS A 402 -3.29 -12.85 27.92
C LYS A 402 -3.02 -13.97 26.92
N ASN A 403 -1.76 -14.40 26.79
CA ASN A 403 -1.33 -15.57 26.02
C ASN A 403 -1.68 -15.53 24.51
N ILE A 404 -1.62 -14.36 23.88
CA ILE A 404 -1.86 -14.23 22.43
C ILE A 404 -0.67 -14.83 21.66
N SER A 405 -0.97 -15.68 20.67
CA SER A 405 0.03 -16.13 19.69
C SER A 405 0.66 -14.95 18.95
N ASN A 406 1.96 -14.98 18.76
CA ASN A 406 2.66 -14.01 17.92
C ASN A 406 2.28 -14.14 16.42
N SER A 407 1.63 -15.24 16.00
CA SER A 407 1.29 -15.49 14.60
C SER A 407 0.35 -14.45 13.97
N PHE A 408 -0.45 -13.75 14.77
CA PHE A 408 -1.37 -12.70 14.31
C PHE A 408 -0.90 -11.28 14.66
N CYS A 409 0.30 -11.12 15.20
CA CYS A 409 0.93 -9.81 15.34
C CYS A 409 1.56 -9.44 13.99
N LEU A 410 0.78 -8.83 13.10
CA LEU A 410 1.20 -8.43 11.74
C LEU A 410 2.14 -7.20 11.77
N ASP A 411 3.08 -7.16 12.71
CA ASP A 411 4.01 -6.04 12.91
C ASP A 411 5.20 -6.12 11.95
N ASP A 412 4.90 -6.00 10.66
CA ASP A 412 5.89 -5.83 9.61
C ASP A 412 6.19 -4.33 9.43
N PRO A 413 7.46 -3.90 9.46
CA PRO A 413 7.84 -2.49 9.22
C PRO A 413 7.35 -1.91 7.89
N ASN A 414 7.05 -2.75 6.91
CA ASN A 414 6.53 -2.37 5.60
C ASN A 414 5.01 -2.41 5.51
N LEU A 415 4.30 -2.93 6.52
CA LEU A 415 2.85 -3.06 6.48
C LEU A 415 2.13 -1.71 6.43
N THR A 416 2.72 -0.69 7.04
CA THR A 416 2.11 0.63 7.20
C THR A 416 2.56 1.62 6.12
N LYS A 417 3.41 1.17 5.18
CA LYS A 417 3.79 1.97 4.02
C LYS A 417 2.60 2.13 3.07
N SER A 418 2.45 3.34 2.54
CA SER A 418 1.37 3.67 1.62
C SER A 418 1.72 3.09 0.25
N CYS A 419 0.83 2.26 -0.29
CA CYS A 419 1.06 1.54 -1.54
C CYS A 419 0.17 2.14 -2.64
N GLN A 420 0.71 2.36 -3.84
CA GLN A 420 -0.09 2.80 -5.00
C GLN A 420 -0.72 1.58 -5.68
N MET A 421 -2.02 1.39 -5.46
CA MET A 421 -2.81 0.27 -6.00
C MET A 421 -3.03 0.37 -7.50
N SER A 422 -2.86 1.55 -8.10
CA SER A 422 -2.81 1.60 -9.56
C SER A 422 -1.67 0.70 -10.06
N ASN A 423 -0.47 0.72 -9.48
CA ASN A 423 0.64 -0.14 -9.91
C ASN A 423 0.30 -1.64 -9.75
N LEU A 424 -0.42 -1.98 -8.68
CA LEU A 424 -0.94 -3.34 -8.46
C LEU A 424 -1.94 -3.73 -9.57
N LYS A 425 -2.96 -2.91 -9.83
CA LYS A 425 -3.91 -3.08 -10.94
C LYS A 425 -3.19 -3.22 -12.29
N GLN A 426 -2.10 -2.47 -12.48
CA GLN A 426 -1.34 -2.39 -13.72
C GLN A 426 -0.44 -3.62 -13.95
N ARG A 427 0.26 -4.10 -12.92
CA ARG A 427 0.93 -5.41 -12.94
C ARG A 427 -0.08 -6.54 -13.12
N MET A 428 -1.29 -6.37 -12.60
CA MET A 428 -2.42 -7.28 -12.80
C MET A 428 -3.15 -7.10 -14.15
N THR A 429 -2.95 -6.02 -14.91
CA THR A 429 -3.63 -5.84 -16.21
C THR A 429 -3.04 -6.77 -17.28
N LYS A 430 -1.84 -7.31 -17.03
CA LYS A 430 -1.35 -8.49 -17.76
C LYS A 430 -2.17 -9.75 -17.47
N CYS A 431 -3.02 -9.76 -16.44
CA CYS A 431 -3.90 -10.87 -16.03
C CYS A 431 -5.37 -10.68 -16.50
N VAL A 432 -5.64 -9.84 -17.51
CA VAL A 432 -7.02 -9.54 -17.96
C VAL A 432 -7.69 -10.79 -18.56
N ASN A 433 -8.93 -11.04 -18.09
CA ASN A 433 -9.89 -12.07 -18.53
C ASN A 433 -9.55 -13.53 -18.18
N LEU A 434 -9.41 -13.79 -16.88
CA LEU A 434 -9.36 -15.13 -16.30
C LEU A 434 -10.75 -15.77 -16.28
N ASP A 435 -11.24 -16.20 -17.45
CA ASP A 435 -12.04 -17.42 -17.50
C ASP A 435 -11.07 -18.58 -17.31
N ILE A 436 -11.44 -19.53 -16.46
CA ILE A 436 -10.54 -20.57 -15.91
C ILE A 436 -9.84 -21.39 -17.01
N LYS A 437 -10.45 -21.47 -18.20
CA LYS A 437 -9.87 -22.11 -19.39
C LYS A 437 -8.68 -21.35 -20.04
N ASN A 438 -8.45 -20.07 -19.73
CA ASN A 438 -7.46 -19.20 -20.39
C ASN A 438 -6.36 -18.67 -19.45
N LEU A 439 -6.24 -19.19 -18.23
CA LEU A 439 -5.24 -18.80 -17.23
C LEU A 439 -3.77 -19.02 -17.65
N THR A 440 -3.54 -19.81 -18.69
CA THR A 440 -2.19 -20.21 -19.15
C THR A 440 -1.40 -19.13 -19.88
N LYS A 441 -2.00 -17.99 -20.24
CA LYS A 441 -1.37 -16.96 -21.08
C LYS A 441 -0.84 -15.73 -20.34
N ASN A 442 -1.22 -15.52 -19.08
CA ASN A 442 -1.23 -14.19 -18.47
C ASN A 442 -1.03 -14.26 -16.94
N ILE A 443 0.17 -14.62 -16.49
CA ILE A 443 0.46 -14.90 -15.07
C ILE A 443 1.37 -13.85 -14.43
N MET A 444 1.07 -13.51 -13.17
CA MET A 444 1.69 -12.45 -12.38
C MET A 444 3.16 -12.76 -12.02
N ASP A 445 4.05 -11.77 -12.17
CA ASP A 445 5.42 -11.83 -11.68
C ASP A 445 5.48 -11.42 -10.20
N GLN A 446 5.70 -12.37 -9.29
CA GLN A 446 5.82 -12.14 -7.86
C GLN A 446 7.25 -12.04 -7.34
N LYS A 447 8.26 -11.81 -8.19
CA LYS A 447 9.68 -11.85 -7.83
C LYS A 447 10.00 -11.47 -6.38
N TRP A 448 9.38 -10.41 -5.85
CA TRP A 448 9.65 -9.88 -4.50
C TRP A 448 8.41 -9.60 -3.62
N SER A 449 7.31 -10.39 -3.65
CA SER A 449 6.07 -9.96 -2.95
C SER A 449 5.33 -10.96 -2.05
N ASN A 450 5.77 -12.22 -1.88
CA ASN A 450 5.06 -13.22 -1.06
C ASN A 450 3.53 -13.22 -1.27
N LEU A 451 3.04 -12.97 -2.49
CA LEU A 451 1.60 -12.90 -2.80
C LEU A 451 1.02 -14.23 -3.31
N CYS A 452 1.78 -15.31 -3.30
CA CYS A 452 1.34 -16.59 -3.84
C CYS A 452 0.07 -17.13 -3.16
N VAL A 453 0.01 -17.04 -1.83
CA VAL A 453 -1.14 -17.44 -1.03
C VAL A 453 -2.40 -16.62 -1.33
N PRO A 454 -2.44 -15.27 -1.17
CA PRO A 454 -3.64 -14.49 -1.44
C PRO A 454 -4.08 -14.56 -2.91
N ILE A 455 -3.16 -14.77 -3.85
CA ILE A 455 -3.49 -14.91 -5.27
C ILE A 455 -4.21 -16.23 -5.50
N SER A 456 -3.68 -17.33 -4.96
CA SER A 456 -4.35 -18.63 -5.01
C SER A 456 -5.75 -18.55 -4.39
N VAL A 457 -5.85 -17.95 -3.20
CA VAL A 457 -7.12 -17.75 -2.49
C VAL A 457 -8.11 -16.86 -3.27
N THR A 458 -7.63 -15.81 -3.93
CA THR A 458 -8.46 -14.96 -4.80
C THR A 458 -9.01 -15.77 -5.98
N THR A 459 -8.22 -16.66 -6.57
CA THR A 459 -8.66 -17.58 -7.62
C THR A 459 -9.75 -18.51 -7.10
N LEU A 460 -9.56 -19.12 -5.92
CA LEU A 460 -10.57 -19.99 -5.31
C LEU A 460 -11.89 -19.25 -5.05
N LEU A 461 -11.83 -18.03 -4.50
CA LEU A 461 -13.01 -17.20 -4.25
C LEU A 461 -13.77 -16.87 -5.53
N ARG A 462 -13.07 -16.46 -6.60
CA ARG A 462 -13.71 -16.17 -7.89
C ARG A 462 -14.36 -17.40 -8.51
N PHE A 463 -13.72 -18.57 -8.41
CA PHE A 463 -14.34 -19.83 -8.81
C PHE A 463 -15.63 -20.07 -8.03
N ALA A 464 -15.57 -19.97 -6.70
CA ALA A 464 -16.71 -20.25 -5.83
C ALA A 464 -17.88 -19.27 -6.06
N MET A 465 -17.59 -17.98 -6.27
CA MET A 465 -18.60 -16.98 -6.63
C MET A 465 -19.34 -17.34 -7.93
N LYS A 466 -18.59 -17.72 -8.96
CA LYS A 466 -19.15 -18.06 -10.27
C LYS A 466 -19.94 -19.37 -10.22
N ASN A 467 -19.39 -20.42 -9.60
CA ASN A 467 -19.92 -21.77 -9.71
C ASN A 467 -20.85 -22.15 -8.56
N ASP A 468 -20.53 -21.75 -7.32
CA ASP A 468 -21.35 -22.13 -6.17
C ASP A 468 -22.52 -21.15 -5.96
N LEU A 469 -22.36 -19.87 -6.33
CA LEU A 469 -23.39 -18.84 -6.18
C LEU A 469 -24.08 -18.42 -7.48
N ALA A 470 -23.56 -18.86 -8.64
CA ALA A 470 -23.99 -18.39 -9.97
C ALA A 470 -23.90 -16.86 -10.14
N PHE A 471 -22.93 -16.21 -9.47
CA PHE A 471 -22.79 -14.76 -9.50
C PHE A 471 -22.05 -14.27 -10.75
N VAL A 472 -22.61 -13.24 -11.39
CA VAL A 472 -22.03 -12.57 -12.57
C VAL A 472 -21.70 -11.13 -12.21
N ASP A 473 -20.42 -10.78 -12.27
CA ASP A 473 -19.92 -9.43 -11.94
C ASP A 473 -20.13 -8.44 -13.10
N LYS A 474 -21.38 -8.00 -13.31
CA LYS A 474 -21.73 -7.09 -14.40
C LYS A 474 -21.12 -5.68 -14.28
N MET A 475 -20.72 -5.28 -13.07
CA MET A 475 -20.23 -3.92 -12.78
C MET A 475 -18.72 -3.89 -12.51
N ASN A 476 -18.00 -4.99 -12.73
CA ASN A 476 -16.57 -5.11 -12.45
C ASN A 476 -16.21 -4.70 -11.00
N ASN A 477 -17.06 -5.04 -10.03
CA ASN A 477 -16.82 -4.75 -8.61
C ASN A 477 -16.05 -5.86 -7.90
N TYR A 478 -15.93 -7.02 -8.54
CA TYR A 478 -15.32 -8.26 -8.03
C TYR A 478 -14.31 -8.81 -9.04
N THR A 479 -13.63 -7.91 -9.76
CA THR A 479 -12.46 -8.26 -10.55
C THR A 479 -11.38 -8.84 -9.66
N PHE A 480 -10.48 -9.64 -10.25
CA PHE A 480 -9.38 -10.26 -9.54
C PHE A 480 -8.56 -9.25 -8.73
N ASP A 481 -8.28 -8.08 -9.31
CA ASP A 481 -7.52 -7.02 -8.66
C ASP A 481 -8.25 -6.40 -7.48
N LYS A 482 -9.57 -6.17 -7.57
CA LYS A 482 -10.35 -5.62 -6.47
C LYS A 482 -10.47 -6.60 -5.30
N ILE A 483 -10.66 -7.88 -5.58
CA ILE A 483 -10.70 -8.91 -4.53
C ILE A 483 -9.31 -9.06 -3.89
N LEU A 484 -8.24 -9.16 -4.69
CA LEU A 484 -6.89 -9.27 -4.15
C LEU A 484 -6.52 -8.06 -3.30
N THR A 485 -6.79 -6.84 -3.78
CA THR A 485 -6.57 -5.60 -3.03
C THR A 485 -7.33 -5.61 -1.70
N THR A 486 -8.60 -5.98 -1.71
CA THR A 486 -9.39 -6.09 -0.48
C THR A 486 -8.84 -7.17 0.44
N LEU A 487 -8.37 -8.29 -0.10
CA LEU A 487 -7.78 -9.37 0.68
C LEU A 487 -6.50 -8.93 1.38
N THR A 488 -5.58 -8.26 0.66
CA THR A 488 -4.24 -7.92 1.15
C THR A 488 -4.13 -6.56 1.85
N MET A 489 -5.11 -5.67 1.68
CA MET A 489 -5.13 -4.35 2.31
C MET A 489 -6.11 -4.28 3.48
N ILE A 490 -7.16 -5.10 3.46
CA ILE A 490 -8.30 -4.99 4.37
C ILE A 490 -8.47 -6.29 5.16
N VAL A 491 -8.73 -7.43 4.53
CA VAL A 491 -9.11 -8.68 5.23
C VAL A 491 -7.96 -9.23 6.07
N TYR A 492 -6.81 -9.38 5.45
CA TYR A 492 -5.57 -9.86 6.05
C TYR A 492 -4.43 -8.98 5.53
N PRO A 493 -4.23 -7.79 6.15
CA PRO A 493 -3.25 -6.82 5.71
C PRO A 493 -1.88 -7.42 5.65
N ARG A 494 -1.19 -7.22 4.51
CA ARG A 494 0.17 -7.67 4.36
C ARG A 494 1.09 -6.61 3.82
N SER A 495 2.37 -6.77 4.13
CA SER A 495 3.43 -6.06 3.43
C SER A 495 3.26 -6.32 1.94
N LEU A 496 3.17 -5.23 1.18
CA LEU A 496 3.26 -5.23 -0.27
C LEU A 496 4.66 -4.81 -0.71
N ALA A 497 5.69 -5.18 0.05
CA ALA A 497 7.09 -5.06 -0.37
C ALA A 497 7.25 -5.57 -1.81
N GLY A 498 8.05 -4.84 -2.60
CA GLY A 498 8.19 -5.04 -4.04
C GLY A 498 7.01 -4.57 -4.91
N LEU A 499 5.96 -3.99 -4.31
CA LEU A 499 4.85 -3.27 -4.97
C LEU A 499 4.66 -1.86 -4.41
N ASN A 500 5.52 -1.46 -3.46
CA ASN A 500 5.56 -0.14 -2.86
C ASN A 500 5.90 0.91 -3.92
N LEU A 501 5.50 2.16 -3.67
CA LEU A 501 6.16 3.25 -4.37
C LEU A 501 7.56 3.36 -3.76
N ASN A 502 8.58 2.90 -4.47
CA ASN A 502 9.99 3.02 -4.09
C ASN A 502 10.37 2.12 -2.91
N PRO A 503 10.44 0.79 -3.13
CA PRO A 503 10.89 -0.14 -2.12
C PRO A 503 12.36 0.13 -1.77
N LYS A 504 12.70 0.10 -0.48
CA LYS A 504 14.13 0.06 -0.09
C LYS A 504 14.75 -1.26 -0.54
N LYS A 505 16.04 -1.27 -0.91
CA LYS A 505 16.75 -2.49 -1.33
C LYS A 505 16.79 -3.54 -0.20
N GLU A 506 16.67 -3.09 1.04
CA GLU A 506 16.64 -3.92 2.24
C GLU A 506 15.22 -4.43 2.58
N GLU A 507 14.19 -4.17 1.77
CA GLU A 507 12.85 -4.76 1.90
C GLU A 507 12.87 -6.27 1.56
N ASN A 508 13.57 -7.03 2.40
CA ASN A 508 13.75 -8.48 2.28
C ASN A 508 12.93 -9.25 3.32
N GLN A 509 12.29 -8.54 4.25
CA GLN A 509 11.41 -9.14 5.26
C GLN A 509 10.03 -9.32 4.65
N PHE A 510 9.70 -10.57 4.34
CA PHE A 510 8.38 -10.95 3.89
C PHE A 510 7.63 -11.63 5.02
N GLN A 511 6.36 -11.26 5.20
CA GLN A 511 5.48 -11.94 6.14
C GLN A 511 5.39 -13.43 5.79
N THR A 512 5.31 -14.26 6.84
CA THR A 512 5.10 -15.70 6.69
C THR A 512 3.74 -15.97 6.04
N ASN A 513 3.75 -16.90 5.10
CA ASN A 513 2.62 -17.21 4.23
C ASN A 513 2.02 -18.55 4.63
N ASP A 514 1.07 -18.52 5.56
CA ASP A 514 0.26 -19.69 5.89
C ASP A 514 -1.11 -19.58 5.22
N ILE A 515 -1.39 -20.55 4.35
CA ILE A 515 -2.66 -20.68 3.62
C ILE A 515 -3.83 -20.92 4.59
N GLU A 516 -3.63 -21.71 5.64
CA GLU A 516 -4.70 -22.02 6.59
C GLU A 516 -5.14 -20.75 7.32
N THR A 517 -4.19 -19.97 7.84
CA THR A 517 -4.46 -18.68 8.48
C THR A 517 -5.31 -17.73 7.62
N ILE A 518 -4.99 -17.61 6.32
CA ILE A 518 -5.74 -16.74 5.41
C ILE A 518 -7.13 -17.31 5.12
N LEU A 519 -7.24 -18.62 4.86
CA LEU A 519 -8.53 -19.28 4.64
C LEU A 519 -9.44 -19.18 5.86
N GLU A 520 -8.89 -19.39 7.06
CA GLU A 520 -9.58 -19.20 8.32
C GLU A 520 -10.07 -17.76 8.46
N ARG A 521 -9.21 -16.77 8.23
CA ARG A 521 -9.59 -15.35 8.29
C ARG A 521 -10.70 -14.98 7.31
N ILE A 522 -10.71 -15.62 6.14
CA ILE A 522 -11.78 -15.42 5.15
C ILE A 522 -13.10 -16.01 5.62
N CYS A 523 -13.07 -17.22 6.20
CA CYS A 523 -14.27 -17.94 6.58
C CYS A 523 -14.86 -17.46 7.92
N LYS A 524 -14.01 -17.07 8.87
CA LYS A 524 -14.37 -16.75 10.26
C LYS A 524 -14.31 -15.25 10.55
N LYS A 525 -15.13 -14.82 11.51
CA LYS A 525 -15.10 -13.45 12.05
C LYS A 525 -13.93 -13.27 13.01
N THR A 526 -13.52 -12.02 13.20
CA THR A 526 -12.63 -11.64 14.31
C THR A 526 -13.47 -10.98 15.40
N TYR A 527 -12.84 -10.51 16.48
CA TYR A 527 -13.60 -9.80 17.50
C TYR A 527 -14.23 -8.52 16.93
N LEU A 528 -13.42 -7.72 16.22
CA LEU A 528 -13.80 -6.40 15.72
C LEU A 528 -14.37 -6.42 14.31
N ARG A 529 -14.16 -7.48 13.52
CA ARG A 529 -14.45 -7.46 12.07
C ARG A 529 -15.22 -8.67 11.60
N GLU A 530 -16.02 -8.44 10.56
CA GLU A 530 -16.73 -9.50 9.84
C GLU A 530 -15.74 -10.46 9.17
N SER A 531 -16.26 -11.62 8.72
CA SER A 531 -15.44 -12.57 7.99
C SER A 531 -14.90 -11.95 6.70
N GLY A 532 -13.73 -12.39 6.25
CA GLY A 532 -13.15 -11.85 5.03
C GLY A 532 -14.06 -12.04 3.81
N TRP A 533 -14.80 -13.14 3.74
CA TRP A 533 -15.82 -13.34 2.73
C TRP A 533 -16.91 -12.29 2.80
N GLU A 534 -17.45 -11.95 3.98
CA GLU A 534 -18.50 -10.95 4.08
C GLU A 534 -18.02 -9.55 3.68
N ILE A 535 -16.78 -9.20 4.04
CA ILE A 535 -16.13 -7.95 3.62
C ILE A 535 -16.01 -7.89 2.08
N ILE A 536 -15.50 -8.96 1.46
CA ILE A 536 -15.39 -9.04 0.00
C ILE A 536 -16.79 -9.02 -0.64
N ARG A 537 -17.71 -9.86 -0.19
CA ARG A 537 -19.08 -9.99 -0.71
C ARG A 537 -19.83 -8.66 -0.70
N THR A 538 -19.59 -7.80 0.29
CA THR A 538 -20.31 -6.53 0.43
C THR A 538 -19.63 -5.33 -0.22
N GLN A 539 -18.48 -5.52 -0.88
CA GLN A 539 -17.71 -4.43 -1.48
C GLN A 539 -18.45 -3.71 -2.60
N GLY A 540 -19.15 -4.44 -3.49
CA GLY A 540 -19.86 -3.86 -4.63
C GLY A 540 -21.31 -3.45 -4.32
N LEU A 541 -21.89 -2.66 -5.22
CA LEU A 541 -23.34 -2.38 -5.21
C LEU A 541 -24.16 -3.63 -5.54
N SER A 542 -23.80 -4.34 -6.62
CA SER A 542 -24.38 -5.63 -7.00
C SER A 542 -23.65 -6.76 -6.25
N LYS A 543 -24.19 -7.17 -5.10
CA LYS A 543 -23.54 -8.12 -4.19
C LYS A 543 -23.90 -9.57 -4.52
N PRO A 544 -22.97 -10.54 -4.35
CA PRO A 544 -23.34 -11.95 -4.33
C PRO A 544 -24.33 -12.26 -3.21
N ASP A 545 -25.15 -13.28 -3.41
CA ASP A 545 -26.12 -13.77 -2.43
C ASP A 545 -25.46 -14.03 -1.08
N LYS A 546 -26.21 -13.75 -0.01
CA LYS A 546 -25.77 -14.03 1.35
C LYS A 546 -25.43 -15.51 1.47
N SER A 547 -24.23 -15.80 1.95
CA SER A 547 -23.64 -17.14 1.89
C SER A 547 -22.65 -17.36 3.03
N THR A 548 -22.39 -18.61 3.35
CA THR A 548 -21.29 -19.03 4.23
C THR A 548 -20.07 -19.42 3.39
N CYS A 549 -18.88 -19.08 3.88
CA CYS A 549 -17.62 -19.51 3.29
C CYS A 549 -17.02 -20.62 4.16
N ASN A 550 -16.66 -21.73 3.53
CA ASN A 550 -15.99 -22.86 4.17
C ASN A 550 -14.76 -23.26 3.34
N TYR A 551 -13.76 -23.83 3.99
CA TYR A 551 -12.63 -24.45 3.31
C TYR A 551 -12.41 -25.85 3.86
N GLU A 552 -11.82 -26.71 3.05
CA GLU A 552 -11.48 -28.09 3.42
C GLU A 552 -10.05 -28.42 3.01
N LYS A 553 -9.39 -29.27 3.81
CA LYS A 553 -8.10 -29.86 3.47
C LYS A 553 -8.35 -31.13 2.66
N VAL A 554 -7.69 -31.23 1.52
CA VAL A 554 -7.79 -32.33 0.55
C VAL A 554 -6.42 -32.97 0.41
N MET A 555 -6.37 -34.31 0.37
CA MET A 555 -5.13 -35.06 0.18
C MET A 555 -4.96 -35.47 -1.29
N LEU A 556 -3.94 -34.92 -1.95
CA LEU A 556 -3.52 -35.31 -3.29
C LEU A 556 -2.90 -36.72 -3.27
N ASN A 557 -3.13 -37.49 -4.33
CA ASN A 557 -2.60 -38.82 -4.53
C ASN A 557 -2.73 -39.23 -6.00
N GLU A 558 -2.17 -40.39 -6.38
CA GLU A 558 -2.18 -40.88 -7.76
C GLU A 558 -3.58 -41.09 -8.35
N ASN A 559 -4.58 -41.36 -7.51
CA ASN A 559 -5.98 -41.60 -7.89
C ASN A 559 -6.87 -40.36 -7.65
N PHE A 560 -6.27 -39.20 -7.36
CA PHE A 560 -7.02 -37.99 -7.05
C PHE A 560 -7.88 -37.55 -8.24
N VAL A 561 -9.17 -37.33 -8.00
CA VAL A 561 -10.13 -36.87 -9.00
C VAL A 561 -10.35 -35.37 -8.83
N PHE A 562 -9.97 -34.60 -9.85
CA PHE A 562 -10.17 -33.16 -9.84
C PHE A 562 -11.66 -32.80 -10.00
N SER A 563 -12.19 -32.06 -9.03
CA SER A 563 -13.57 -31.56 -9.05
C SER A 563 -13.67 -30.03 -9.15
N ARG A 564 -12.70 -29.31 -8.56
CA ARG A 564 -12.62 -27.86 -8.53
C ARG A 564 -11.20 -27.39 -8.22
N PRO A 565 -10.86 -26.12 -8.49
CA PRO A 565 -9.53 -25.60 -8.21
C PRO A 565 -9.13 -25.75 -6.74
N LEU A 566 -7.85 -26.04 -6.51
CA LEU A 566 -7.26 -26.19 -5.18
C LEU A 566 -6.05 -25.28 -5.02
N SER A 567 -5.82 -24.77 -3.82
CA SER A 567 -4.53 -24.20 -3.44
C SER A 567 -3.58 -25.33 -3.06
N VAL A 568 -2.43 -25.45 -3.71
CA VAL A 568 -1.43 -26.50 -3.46
C VAL A 568 -0.07 -25.89 -3.16
N THR A 569 0.74 -26.56 -2.33
CA THR A 569 2.10 -26.09 -2.02
C THR A 569 3.10 -26.93 -2.79
N GLY A 570 3.89 -26.28 -3.64
CA GLY A 570 5.02 -26.90 -4.31
C GLY A 570 6.30 -26.77 -3.50
N ALA A 571 7.13 -27.82 -3.55
CA ALA A 571 8.49 -27.83 -3.07
C ALA A 571 9.43 -27.91 -4.27
N TYR A 572 10.43 -27.03 -4.31
CA TYR A 572 11.45 -26.98 -5.36
C TYR A 572 12.83 -27.01 -4.74
N PHE A 573 13.67 -27.95 -5.19
CA PHE A 573 15.02 -28.07 -4.67
C PHE A 573 15.99 -27.20 -5.48
N LEU A 574 16.42 -26.09 -4.87
CA LEU A 574 17.41 -25.17 -5.45
C LEU A 574 18.82 -25.76 -5.28
N PRO A 575 19.57 -25.97 -6.37
CA PRO A 575 20.98 -26.37 -6.27
C PRO A 575 21.85 -25.20 -5.81
N THR A 576 23.08 -25.51 -5.41
CA THR A 576 24.09 -24.50 -5.09
C THR A 576 24.23 -23.50 -6.23
N ARG A 577 24.21 -22.21 -5.93
CA ARG A 577 24.31 -21.14 -6.93
C ARG A 577 25.14 -19.98 -6.42
N ARG A 578 25.87 -19.34 -7.32
CA ARG A 578 26.60 -18.10 -7.04
C ARG A 578 25.89 -16.93 -7.70
N ILE A 579 25.43 -15.98 -6.90
CA ILE A 579 24.75 -14.76 -7.38
C ILE A 579 25.53 -13.57 -6.83
N ASP A 580 25.97 -12.68 -7.73
CA ASP A 580 26.74 -11.47 -7.39
C ASP A 580 27.95 -11.73 -6.49
N GLY A 581 28.64 -12.86 -6.73
CA GLY A 581 29.82 -13.27 -5.98
C GLY A 581 29.54 -14.00 -4.66
N ILE A 582 28.28 -14.05 -4.20
CA ILE A 582 27.83 -14.73 -2.99
C ILE A 582 27.38 -16.16 -3.32
N ASP A 583 27.91 -17.14 -2.58
CA ASP A 583 27.52 -18.54 -2.70
C ASP A 583 26.29 -18.83 -1.84
N TYR A 584 25.25 -19.39 -2.45
CA TYR A 584 24.04 -19.86 -1.80
C TYR A 584 24.06 -21.39 -1.79
N ALA A 585 23.88 -21.98 -0.60
CA ALA A 585 23.79 -23.41 -0.41
C ALA A 585 22.52 -24.00 -1.04
N GLU A 586 22.44 -25.33 -1.11
CA GLU A 586 21.23 -26.01 -1.55
C GLU A 586 20.11 -25.79 -0.55
N GLU A 587 18.91 -25.48 -1.04
CA GLU A 587 17.76 -25.17 -0.19
C GLU A 587 16.48 -25.66 -0.86
N VAL A 588 15.55 -26.21 -0.06
CA VAL A 588 14.19 -26.45 -0.53
C VAL A 588 13.37 -25.19 -0.34
N PHE A 589 12.85 -24.72 -1.46
CA PHE A 589 12.03 -23.53 -1.52
C PHE A 589 10.55 -23.92 -1.73
N PHE A 590 9.63 -23.29 -0.99
CA PHE A 590 8.20 -23.59 -1.05
C PHE A 590 7.41 -22.47 -1.73
N HIS A 591 6.48 -22.85 -2.61
CA HIS A 591 5.59 -21.92 -3.32
C HIS A 591 4.13 -22.35 -3.28
N GLN A 592 3.22 -21.41 -3.01
CA GLN A 592 1.81 -21.65 -3.18
C GLN A 592 1.41 -21.50 -4.66
N MET A 593 0.74 -22.51 -5.20
CA MET A 593 0.19 -22.53 -6.57
C MET A 593 -1.31 -22.83 -6.53
N THR A 594 -1.97 -22.61 -7.67
CA THR A 594 -3.34 -23.07 -7.88
C THR A 594 -3.36 -24.26 -8.83
N LEU A 595 -3.89 -25.40 -8.36
CA LEU A 595 -4.23 -26.54 -9.20
C LEU A 595 -5.52 -26.22 -9.95
N ASP A 596 -5.42 -26.15 -11.26
CA ASP A 596 -6.50 -25.72 -12.15
C ASP A 596 -7.33 -26.87 -12.71
N ARG A 597 -6.66 -27.98 -13.07
CA ARG A 597 -7.26 -29.18 -13.64
C ARG A 597 -6.24 -30.32 -13.70
N ILE A 598 -6.72 -31.49 -14.12
CA ILE A 598 -5.90 -32.65 -14.46
C ILE A 598 -6.06 -32.94 -15.96
N GLU A 599 -4.95 -33.09 -16.67
CA GLU A 599 -4.92 -33.49 -18.08
C GLU A 599 -3.93 -34.65 -18.25
N ASN A 600 -4.37 -35.76 -18.85
CA ASN A 600 -3.51 -36.91 -19.16
C ASN A 600 -2.72 -37.45 -17.94
N GLY A 601 -3.32 -37.47 -16.75
CA GLY A 601 -2.65 -37.91 -15.52
C GLY A 601 -1.64 -36.91 -14.96
N GLU A 602 -1.69 -35.64 -15.40
CA GLU A 602 -0.85 -34.55 -14.90
C GLU A 602 -1.68 -33.47 -14.24
N TYR A 603 -1.25 -33.05 -13.05
CA TYR A 603 -1.67 -31.82 -12.40
C TYR A 603 -1.21 -30.62 -13.22
N ILE A 604 -2.15 -29.76 -13.60
CA ILE A 604 -1.88 -28.51 -14.30
C ILE A 604 -1.94 -27.37 -13.29
N LEU A 605 -0.78 -26.83 -12.95
CA LEU A 605 -0.58 -25.85 -11.89
C LEU A 605 -0.30 -24.46 -12.47
N GLN A 606 -0.88 -23.45 -11.86
CA GLN A 606 -0.60 -22.05 -12.15
C GLN A 606 0.53 -21.58 -11.24
N ASN A 607 1.66 -21.24 -11.84
CA ASN A 607 2.86 -20.80 -11.13
C ASN A 607 3.01 -19.28 -11.23
N THR A 608 2.96 -18.63 -10.08
CA THR A 608 3.05 -17.17 -9.96
C THR A 608 4.45 -16.66 -9.59
N GLN A 609 5.44 -17.55 -9.54
CA GLN A 609 6.81 -17.21 -9.18
C GLN A 609 7.77 -17.33 -10.37
N PHE A 610 8.51 -16.24 -10.61
CA PHE A 610 9.53 -16.16 -11.64
C PHE A 610 10.85 -15.62 -11.08
N THR A 611 11.38 -16.22 -10.02
CA THR A 611 12.78 -15.95 -9.62
C THR A 611 13.80 -16.81 -10.38
N VAL A 612 13.35 -17.68 -11.29
CA VAL A 612 14.16 -18.46 -12.24
C VAL A 612 13.28 -18.74 -13.47
N ASN A 613 13.85 -19.12 -14.62
CA ASN A 613 13.19 -19.45 -15.90
C ASN A 613 12.12 -20.56 -15.84
N HIS A 614 11.10 -20.44 -14.99
CA HIS A 614 10.01 -21.39 -14.87
C HIS A 614 8.83 -20.94 -15.73
N PRO A 615 8.14 -21.89 -16.39
CA PRO A 615 6.96 -21.56 -17.16
C PRO A 615 5.82 -21.08 -16.25
N PRO A 616 4.88 -20.26 -16.78
CA PRO A 616 3.65 -19.87 -16.09
C PRO A 616 2.81 -21.10 -15.69
N VAL A 617 2.90 -22.18 -16.45
CA VAL A 617 2.19 -23.42 -16.19
C VAL A 617 3.19 -24.51 -15.85
N ILE A 618 3.04 -25.10 -14.66
CA ILE A 618 3.82 -26.25 -14.24
C ILE A 618 2.95 -27.50 -14.41
N LYS A 619 3.52 -28.55 -15.00
CA LYS A 619 2.88 -29.86 -15.15
C LYS A 619 3.58 -30.88 -14.25
N ILE A 620 2.82 -31.56 -13.41
CA ILE A 620 3.35 -32.59 -12.50
C ILE A 620 2.49 -33.84 -12.63
N LYS A 621 3.09 -34.98 -12.99
CA LYS A 621 2.39 -36.27 -13.04
C LYS A 621 1.79 -36.62 -11.68
N GLN A 622 0.58 -37.15 -11.65
CA GLN A 622 -0.09 -37.61 -10.41
C GLN A 622 0.70 -38.72 -9.72
N THR A 623 1.45 -39.50 -10.50
CA THR A 623 2.35 -40.57 -10.03
C THR A 623 3.71 -40.06 -9.55
N ARG A 624 4.01 -38.76 -9.68
CA ARG A 624 5.24 -38.20 -9.11
C ARG A 624 5.16 -38.28 -7.59
N PRO A 625 6.25 -38.64 -6.89
CA PRO A 625 6.27 -38.60 -5.44
C PRO A 625 5.91 -37.22 -4.87
N TYR A 626 5.43 -37.20 -3.64
CA TYR A 626 5.08 -35.99 -2.89
C TYR A 626 6.18 -35.62 -1.90
N TYR A 627 6.35 -34.34 -1.61
CA TYR A 627 7.30 -33.87 -0.62
C TYR A 627 6.73 -34.00 0.79
N ASP A 628 7.54 -34.47 1.74
CA ASP A 628 7.27 -34.45 3.18
C ASP A 628 8.54 -34.09 3.96
N SER A 629 8.40 -33.80 5.25
CA SER A 629 9.47 -33.45 6.17
C SER A 629 10.61 -34.47 6.15
N SER A 630 11.84 -33.99 6.29
CA SER A 630 13.01 -34.86 6.23
C SER A 630 13.00 -35.97 7.27
N SER A 631 12.57 -35.66 8.48
CA SER A 631 12.48 -36.64 9.57
C SER A 631 11.47 -37.76 9.27
N PHE A 632 10.30 -37.45 8.71
CA PHE A 632 9.28 -38.46 8.43
C PHE A 632 9.72 -39.43 7.34
N VAL A 633 10.16 -38.92 6.18
CA VAL A 633 10.57 -39.78 5.05
C VAL A 633 11.81 -40.60 5.41
N THR A 634 12.77 -40.02 6.13
CA THR A 634 13.97 -40.75 6.59
C THR A 634 13.59 -41.87 7.56
N ASN A 635 12.68 -41.60 8.50
CA ASN A 635 12.21 -42.61 9.43
C ASN A 635 11.43 -43.73 8.72
N LEU A 636 10.57 -43.38 7.76
CA LEU A 636 9.83 -44.34 6.95
C LEU A 636 10.78 -45.25 6.16
N PHE A 637 11.79 -44.66 5.52
CA PHE A 637 12.81 -45.40 4.78
C PHE A 637 13.63 -46.32 5.70
N ASN A 638 14.05 -45.82 6.87
CA ASN A 638 14.80 -46.61 7.83
C ASN A 638 14.00 -47.79 8.40
N GLN A 639 12.67 -47.64 8.53
CA GLN A 639 11.79 -48.69 9.07
C GLN A 639 11.39 -49.73 8.02
N THR A 640 11.13 -49.31 6.78
CA THR A 640 10.50 -50.17 5.76
C THR A 640 11.44 -50.53 4.61
N GLY A 641 12.55 -49.82 4.45
CA GLY A 641 13.43 -49.91 3.27
C GLY A 641 12.88 -49.25 2.01
N ASP A 642 11.71 -48.58 2.11
CA ASP A 642 11.05 -47.91 0.99
C ASP A 642 10.53 -46.53 1.42
N ASN A 643 10.21 -45.66 0.46
CA ASN A 643 9.62 -44.34 0.69
C ASN A 643 8.12 -44.32 0.39
N PHE A 644 7.48 -45.48 0.48
CA PHE A 644 6.06 -45.66 0.19
C PHE A 644 5.22 -45.53 1.46
N TYR A 645 4.32 -44.57 1.46
CA TYR A 645 3.33 -44.38 2.52
C TYR A 645 2.02 -45.07 2.12
N ASP A 646 1.52 -45.93 3.02
CA ASP A 646 0.24 -46.63 2.89
C ASP A 646 -0.44 -46.69 4.26
N ASP A 647 -1.57 -46.00 4.41
CA ASP A 647 -2.43 -46.07 5.60
C ASP A 647 -3.70 -46.92 5.38
N GLY A 648 -3.77 -47.64 4.25
CA GLY A 648 -4.92 -48.42 3.81
C GLY A 648 -5.94 -47.63 2.97
N VAL A 649 -5.88 -46.29 2.97
CA VAL A 649 -6.78 -45.41 2.21
C VAL A 649 -6.00 -44.56 1.19
N LEU A 650 -4.84 -44.04 1.60
CA LEU A 650 -3.93 -43.22 0.81
C LEU A 650 -2.67 -44.02 0.51
N LYS A 651 -2.31 -44.05 -0.76
CA LYS A 651 -1.06 -44.63 -1.26
C LYS A 651 -0.28 -43.60 -2.02
N MET A 652 0.96 -43.34 -1.59
CA MET A 652 1.83 -42.39 -2.27
C MET A 652 3.30 -42.63 -1.97
N LYS A 653 4.16 -42.27 -2.93
CA LYS A 653 5.61 -42.19 -2.70
C LYS A 653 5.97 -40.82 -2.14
N LEU A 654 6.88 -40.79 -1.16
CA LEU A 654 7.33 -39.57 -0.51
C LEU A 654 8.81 -39.27 -0.79
N VAL A 655 9.18 -37.99 -0.83
CA VAL A 655 10.56 -37.53 -1.00
C VAL A 655 10.85 -36.39 -0.05
N ASN A 656 12.12 -36.14 0.24
CA ASN A 656 12.58 -34.99 1.01
C ASN A 656 13.93 -34.49 0.44
N GLU A 657 14.48 -33.41 0.99
CA GLU A 657 15.76 -32.83 0.58
C GLU A 657 16.97 -33.79 0.70
N THR A 658 16.89 -34.80 1.57
CA THR A 658 18.00 -35.74 1.82
C THR A 658 17.89 -37.05 1.03
N LEU A 659 16.69 -37.41 0.57
CA LEU A 659 16.32 -38.69 0.02
C LEU A 659 15.36 -38.51 -1.17
N PHE A 660 15.80 -38.98 -2.33
CA PHE A 660 14.99 -39.17 -3.54
C PHE A 660 14.43 -37.89 -4.21
N MET A 661 14.65 -36.70 -3.66
CA MET A 661 14.29 -35.44 -4.31
C MET A 661 15.37 -35.01 -5.31
N ASN A 662 14.97 -34.83 -6.58
CA ASN A 662 15.86 -34.36 -7.64
C ASN A 662 16.00 -32.84 -7.61
N LYS A 663 17.23 -32.36 -7.85
CA LYS A 663 17.53 -30.93 -8.02
C LYS A 663 16.81 -30.39 -9.25
N ASN A 664 16.45 -29.11 -9.20
CA ASN A 664 15.72 -28.41 -10.27
C ASN A 664 14.37 -29.02 -10.67
N CYS A 665 13.73 -29.77 -9.77
CA CYS A 665 12.44 -30.40 -10.01
C CYS A 665 11.39 -29.92 -9.00
N TRP A 666 10.17 -29.74 -9.49
CA TRP A 666 8.99 -29.47 -8.65
C TRP A 666 8.36 -30.76 -8.15
N TYR A 667 8.06 -30.75 -6.85
CA TYR A 667 7.28 -31.72 -6.11
C TYR A 667 6.10 -31.00 -5.45
N LEU A 668 5.06 -31.74 -5.07
CA LEU A 668 3.93 -31.19 -4.33
C LEU A 668 3.93 -31.74 -2.92
N LEU A 669 3.57 -30.91 -1.94
CA LEU A 669 3.07 -31.43 -0.67
C LEU A 669 1.74 -32.13 -0.94
N PRO A 670 1.43 -33.21 -0.21
CA PRO A 670 0.17 -33.94 -0.42
C PRO A 670 -1.05 -33.12 0.01
N GLN A 671 -0.87 -32.14 0.89
CA GLN A 671 -1.96 -31.31 1.41
C GLN A 671 -2.32 -30.20 0.41
N ALA A 672 -3.61 -30.11 0.10
CA ALA A 672 -4.22 -29.09 -0.75
C ALA A 672 -5.47 -28.52 -0.09
N TYR A 673 -5.93 -27.35 -0.53
CA TYR A 673 -7.06 -26.66 0.08
C TYR A 673 -8.11 -26.27 -0.95
N SER A 674 -9.37 -26.61 -0.66
CA SER A 674 -10.56 -26.23 -1.43
C SER A 674 -11.33 -25.16 -0.66
N LEU A 675 -12.02 -24.27 -1.37
CA LEU A 675 -12.92 -23.26 -0.80
C LEU A 675 -14.28 -23.34 -1.47
N THR A 676 -15.34 -23.29 -0.67
CA THR A 676 -16.73 -23.37 -1.11
C THR A 676 -17.58 -22.24 -0.53
N LEU A 677 -18.56 -21.78 -1.30
CA LEU A 677 -19.56 -20.81 -0.86
C LEU A 677 -20.95 -21.46 -0.89
N LYS A 678 -21.68 -21.43 0.22
CA LYS A 678 -23.03 -22.01 0.31
C LYS A 678 -24.05 -20.93 0.59
N LYS A 679 -25.09 -20.82 -0.24
CA LYS A 679 -26.20 -19.87 -0.03
C LYS A 679 -26.85 -20.13 1.34
N LYS A 680 -27.21 -19.04 2.02
CA LYS A 680 -27.94 -19.09 3.30
C LYS A 680 -29.44 -19.15 3.08
#